data_AF-A0A6N7XCR9-F1
#
_entry.id   AF-A0A6N7XCR9-F1
#
_cell.length_a   1.000
_cell.length_b   1.000
_cell.length_c   1.000
_cell.angle_alpha   90.00
_cell.angle_beta   90.00
_cell.angle_gamma   90.00
#
_symmetry.space_group_name_H-M   'P 1'
#
loop_
_entity.id
_entity.type
_entity.pdbx_description
1 polymer ?
#
loop_
_entity_poly.entity_id
_entity_poly.type
_entity_poly.pdbx_seq_one_letter_code
_entity_poly.pdbx_strand_id
1 'polypeptide(L)'
;MRKVFSIFKRDLKRLLRNPVAIIVTLGVCIIPSLYAWFNIEANWDPYKNTSGMAVAVVNEDRGAQVEGMGTVNAGDMIVAELKKNTQLDWTFVDKSEGMEGVREGKYYATFVIPSDFTSSLSDVLQGNVDKGHIAYYVNEKVNAVSPKVTDTGASTLESQINSTFLKTVANVVTDKLKVTASGVLQDGSDASASALSDIQGAQEFLAQLSQEISDASGSVSDARGIVGTTRTTLSDLSTKSASAGQGLSDSLDSLSGVRKKASDLYSQLSSGLTSGTSTLGSLSSQASSDLGTFSGRVSGASGTLDGDIASLKSYLAQTRGYSATLTHVRDSLLTLQLTDAESIQLRDQATSSIGTQITVLGGISQDLEQRLDQLQAMSDAAANDAQDVASLAQGLNGSVSTSIQSLNDVGSELSGSTMPKLSSALDSFSQVGYSLAGTTAGLSPLISQADGTLAQLDAALDKADGALAQTKSVVDQANGTLGDLATDVGAIRGAAAWQQLQSVSDVSTEKVSDFMSSPATLTERDVFSVSNYGSGVTPFYTNLALWVGGFVLVAIYKLEVDDEGVGDFKPWQGYLGRWLLLNALGQVQALICCVGDLALGIQCVSPALFVIAGLVESFVYVNIVYALSIAFKHIGKAIAVVLIIVQIPGSSGTYPIQMMPDFFQALYPWLPFTYGIDAMRETIGGFYDGYYALNILRLLVFVIPALLIGLGARRHLLNINSLFDKRLTQTDLMIGERVGMDEAHFKLTTIVKALMDSKDYKRIFQERTARFELMYPLLVRRGILSLFVVSGILLLMLFLLDAKMTFLVLWIVSLVAICTFLIVVEYFHYRVVEKTSLADMSREELYGMLDESLRGEFFAFAPIEKMVLDYRSEDGAAPSGPLGTLADLRAGRTHLKRTIALRKRARAVGEWHGADRLRRSHGVTRPNGSRPEEDDGKTVPMPRPNDEGDAASGTAGGETQTDDRDERDGE
;
A
#
# COMPACT_ATOMS: atom_id res chain seq x y z
N MET A 1 -22.07 27.06 -40.45
CA MET A 1 -20.70 27.21 -40.96
C MET A 1 -20.35 28.61 -41.45
N ARG A 2 -21.02 29.23 -42.45
CA ARG A 2 -20.62 30.58 -42.96
C ARG A 2 -20.32 31.64 -41.88
N LYS A 3 -21.20 31.80 -40.87
CA LYS A 3 -20.99 32.72 -39.73
C LYS A 3 -19.74 32.40 -38.89
N VAL A 4 -19.42 31.11 -38.67
CA VAL A 4 -18.21 30.65 -37.94
C VAL A 4 -16.94 31.15 -38.63
N PHE A 5 -16.83 30.93 -39.94
CA PHE A 5 -15.69 31.41 -40.74
C PHE A 5 -15.64 32.94 -40.83
N SER A 6 -16.80 33.61 -40.82
CA SER A 6 -16.86 35.08 -40.78
C SER A 6 -16.29 35.65 -39.48
N ILE A 7 -16.59 35.04 -38.33
CA ILE A 7 -16.03 35.41 -37.02
C ILE A 7 -14.51 35.22 -37.03
N PHE A 8 -14.05 34.03 -37.40
CA PHE A 8 -12.61 33.70 -37.49
C PHE A 8 -11.85 34.68 -38.39
N LYS A 9 -12.36 34.94 -39.62
CA LYS A 9 -11.74 35.86 -40.58
C LYS A 9 -11.74 37.30 -40.10
N ARG A 10 -12.80 37.75 -39.41
CA ARG A 10 -12.85 39.09 -38.79
C ARG A 10 -11.80 39.21 -37.69
N ASP A 11 -11.74 38.24 -36.80
CA ASP A 11 -10.89 38.33 -35.61
C ASP A 11 -9.40 38.22 -35.97
N LEU A 12 -9.06 37.35 -36.93
CA LEU A 12 -7.73 37.32 -37.54
C LEU A 12 -7.38 38.66 -38.23
N LYS A 13 -8.32 39.28 -38.95
CA LYS A 13 -8.12 40.60 -39.57
C LYS A 13 -7.97 41.72 -38.52
N ARG A 14 -8.67 41.64 -37.38
CA ARG A 14 -8.50 42.57 -36.24
C ARG A 14 -7.12 42.42 -35.63
N LEU A 15 -6.66 41.19 -35.43
CA LEU A 15 -5.33 40.86 -34.92
C LEU A 15 -4.23 41.44 -35.81
N LEU A 16 -4.26 41.09 -37.11
CA LEU A 16 -3.27 41.53 -38.11
C LEU A 16 -3.31 43.03 -38.45
N ARG A 17 -4.34 43.77 -38.00
CA ARG A 17 -4.43 45.24 -38.22
C ARG A 17 -3.79 46.04 -37.09
N ASN A 18 -3.61 45.47 -35.90
CA ASN A 18 -3.04 46.17 -34.75
C ASN A 18 -1.61 45.66 -34.48
N PRO A 19 -0.55 46.46 -34.74
CA PRO A 19 0.83 46.01 -34.57
C PRO A 19 1.16 45.63 -33.12
N VAL A 20 0.56 46.30 -32.12
CA VAL A 20 0.73 45.92 -30.70
C VAL A 20 0.13 44.55 -30.44
N ALA A 21 -1.03 44.25 -31.03
CA ALA A 21 -1.65 42.94 -30.89
C ALA A 21 -0.83 41.84 -31.58
N ILE A 22 -0.18 42.11 -32.71
CA ILE A 22 0.76 41.17 -33.36
C ILE A 22 1.97 40.91 -32.44
N ILE A 23 2.59 41.93 -31.86
CA ILE A 23 3.74 41.77 -30.94
C ILE A 23 3.35 40.92 -29.73
N VAL A 24 2.19 41.21 -29.10
CA VAL A 24 1.65 40.39 -28.01
C VAL A 24 1.35 38.96 -28.48
N THR A 25 0.82 38.77 -29.68
CA THR A 25 0.58 37.43 -30.27
C THR A 25 1.88 36.64 -30.40
N LEU A 26 2.93 37.24 -30.95
CA LEU A 26 4.23 36.60 -31.13
C LEU A 26 4.83 36.22 -29.78
N GLY A 27 4.78 37.12 -28.78
CA GLY A 27 5.18 36.81 -27.40
C GLY A 27 4.40 35.62 -26.84
N VAL A 28 3.07 35.62 -26.95
CA VAL A 28 2.21 34.51 -26.51
C VAL A 28 2.52 33.19 -27.25
N CYS A 29 2.95 33.26 -28.51
CA CYS A 29 3.31 32.07 -29.28
C CYS A 29 4.69 31.49 -28.89
N ILE A 30 5.61 32.33 -28.39
CA ILE A 30 7.00 31.95 -28.08
C ILE A 30 7.21 31.62 -26.60
N ILE A 31 6.57 32.35 -25.68
CA ILE A 31 6.76 32.20 -24.21
C ILE A 31 6.67 30.75 -23.71
N PRO A 32 5.70 29.92 -24.14
CA PRO A 32 5.62 28.54 -23.65
C PRO A 32 6.79 27.69 -24.16
N SER A 33 7.26 27.94 -25.38
CA SER A 33 8.38 27.20 -25.98
C SER A 33 9.70 27.52 -25.25
N LEU A 34 9.91 28.78 -24.84
CA LEU A 34 11.06 29.16 -24.02
C LEU A 34 11.14 28.33 -22.73
N TYR A 35 10.00 28.04 -22.09
CA TYR A 35 9.98 27.19 -20.90
C TYR A 35 10.49 25.78 -21.22
N ALA A 36 10.04 25.14 -22.31
CA ALA A 36 10.56 23.84 -22.71
C ALA A 36 12.07 23.91 -23.00
N TRP A 37 12.49 24.83 -23.85
CA TRP A 37 13.88 24.94 -24.30
C TRP A 37 14.87 25.18 -23.16
N PHE A 38 14.59 26.11 -22.24
CA PHE A 38 15.48 26.35 -21.10
C PHE A 38 15.56 25.13 -20.15
N ASN A 39 14.48 24.36 -19.99
CA ASN A 39 14.51 23.17 -19.15
C ASN A 39 15.18 21.97 -19.85
N ILE A 40 15.01 21.80 -21.16
CA ILE A 40 15.67 20.76 -21.95
C ILE A 40 17.19 21.01 -21.98
N GLU A 41 17.61 22.26 -22.21
CA GLU A 41 19.03 22.67 -22.22
C GLU A 41 19.66 22.52 -20.81
N ALA A 42 18.98 22.99 -19.76
CA ALA A 42 19.48 22.86 -18.39
C ALA A 42 19.61 21.40 -17.92
N ASN A 43 18.83 20.50 -18.51
CA ASN A 43 18.87 19.06 -18.27
C ASN A 43 19.50 18.29 -19.44
N TRP A 44 20.32 18.93 -20.29
CA TRP A 44 20.82 18.28 -21.51
C TRP A 44 21.61 17.00 -21.21
N ASP A 45 22.58 17.13 -20.31
CA ASP A 45 23.42 16.02 -19.85
C ASP A 45 23.98 16.32 -18.44
N PRO A 46 23.19 16.13 -17.37
CA PRO A 46 23.65 16.36 -16.00
C PRO A 46 24.70 15.33 -15.54
N TYR A 47 24.86 14.21 -16.27
CA TYR A 47 25.73 13.10 -15.89
C TYR A 47 27.14 13.20 -16.50
N LYS A 48 27.31 13.95 -17.58
CA LYS A 48 28.62 14.21 -18.21
C LYS A 48 29.50 15.21 -17.46
N ASN A 49 28.92 16.06 -16.60
CA ASN A 49 29.65 17.01 -15.75
C ASN A 49 29.93 16.45 -14.33
N THR A 50 30.01 15.13 -14.20
CA THR A 50 30.31 14.44 -12.93
C THR A 50 31.70 14.74 -12.37
N SER A 51 32.63 15.18 -13.23
CA SER A 51 33.94 15.72 -12.83
C SER A 51 33.87 17.03 -12.03
N GLY A 52 32.67 17.58 -11.77
CA GLY A 52 32.44 18.68 -10.83
C GLY A 52 31.99 18.21 -9.43
N MET A 53 31.81 16.91 -9.21
CA MET A 53 31.47 16.36 -7.91
C MET A 53 32.73 15.91 -7.18
N ALA A 54 33.15 16.69 -6.17
CA ALA A 54 34.26 16.32 -5.30
C ALA A 54 33.91 15.09 -4.45
N VAL A 55 34.72 14.04 -4.58
CA VAL A 55 34.59 12.77 -3.86
C VAL A 55 35.91 12.49 -3.15
N ALA A 56 35.87 12.38 -1.83
CA ALA A 56 37.06 12.13 -1.04
C ALA A 56 37.47 10.64 -1.08
N VAL A 57 38.78 10.41 -1.00
CA VAL A 57 39.36 9.07 -0.88
C VAL A 57 40.40 9.10 0.23
N VAL A 58 40.21 8.23 1.21
CA VAL A 58 41.05 8.05 2.39
C VAL A 58 41.69 6.68 2.30
N ASN A 59 43.03 6.63 2.26
CA ASN A 59 43.78 5.39 2.31
C ASN A 59 44.44 5.21 3.69
N GLU A 60 43.95 4.26 4.49
CA GLU A 60 44.60 3.83 5.75
C GLU A 60 45.42 2.54 5.56
N ASP A 61 45.38 1.91 4.38
CA ASP A 61 46.00 0.61 4.08
C ASP A 61 47.51 0.63 4.31
N ARG A 62 47.98 -0.30 5.15
CA ARG A 62 49.39 -0.41 5.53
C ARG A 62 50.19 -1.29 4.58
N GLY A 63 49.51 -1.95 3.64
CA GLY A 63 50.09 -3.00 2.82
C GLY A 63 50.33 -4.30 3.60
N ALA A 64 50.65 -5.37 2.88
CA ALA A 64 50.97 -6.66 3.47
C ALA A 64 52.06 -7.40 2.68
N GLN A 65 52.64 -8.42 3.31
CA GLN A 65 53.52 -9.36 2.64
C GLN A 65 52.66 -10.38 1.89
N VAL A 66 52.74 -10.40 0.55
CA VAL A 66 52.00 -11.33 -0.30
C VAL A 66 52.97 -12.38 -0.86
N GLU A 67 52.64 -13.66 -0.70
CA GLU A 67 53.51 -14.76 -1.08
C GLU A 67 53.80 -14.76 -2.59
N GLY A 68 55.08 -14.72 -2.96
CA GLY A 68 55.51 -14.60 -4.36
C GLY A 68 55.48 -13.18 -4.96
N MET A 69 54.96 -12.16 -4.27
CA MET A 69 55.01 -10.76 -4.71
C MET A 69 55.91 -9.87 -3.84
N GLY A 70 56.17 -10.26 -2.59
CA GLY A 70 56.86 -9.40 -1.61
C GLY A 70 55.90 -8.47 -0.90
N THR A 71 56.36 -7.27 -0.52
CA THR A 71 55.50 -6.28 0.16
C THR A 71 54.67 -5.50 -0.87
N VAL A 72 53.35 -5.61 -0.81
CA VAL A 72 52.38 -4.96 -1.70
C VAL A 72 51.52 -3.98 -0.89
N ASN A 73 51.05 -2.90 -1.49
CA ASN A 73 50.00 -2.03 -0.95
C ASN A 73 48.93 -1.79 -2.02
N ALA A 74 47.82 -2.53 -1.93
CA ALA A 74 46.70 -2.43 -2.85
C ALA A 74 45.97 -1.07 -2.73
N GLY A 75 45.85 -0.51 -1.51
CA GLY A 75 45.31 0.83 -1.29
C GLY A 75 46.05 1.92 -2.09
N ASP A 76 47.39 1.89 -2.09
CA ASP A 76 48.20 2.83 -2.87
C ASP A 76 48.04 2.64 -4.39
N MET A 77 47.88 1.39 -4.84
CA MET A 77 47.61 1.08 -6.26
C MET A 77 46.23 1.61 -6.70
N ILE A 78 45.21 1.45 -5.84
CA ILE A 78 43.87 2.01 -6.07
C ILE A 78 43.94 3.54 -6.14
N VAL A 79 44.63 4.18 -5.20
CA VAL A 79 44.86 5.64 -5.21
C VAL A 79 45.57 6.09 -6.49
N ALA A 80 46.53 5.32 -7.00
CA ALA A 80 47.23 5.63 -8.24
C ALA A 80 46.35 5.50 -9.51
N GLU A 81 45.41 4.54 -9.53
CA GLU A 81 44.45 4.39 -10.63
C GLU A 81 43.31 5.41 -10.59
N LEU A 82 42.77 5.72 -9.40
CA LEU A 82 41.76 6.77 -9.24
C LEU A 82 42.28 8.14 -9.67
N LYS A 83 43.57 8.44 -9.47
CA LYS A 83 44.22 9.66 -10.00
C LYS A 83 44.26 9.75 -11.54
N LYS A 84 44.06 8.63 -12.25
CA LYS A 84 43.95 8.58 -13.72
C LYS A 84 42.50 8.69 -14.20
N ASN A 85 41.53 8.36 -13.34
CA ASN A 85 40.11 8.44 -13.64
C ASN A 85 39.62 9.89 -13.50
N THR A 86 39.15 10.48 -14.59
CA THR A 86 38.63 11.87 -14.61
C THR A 86 37.10 11.95 -14.63
N GLN A 87 36.40 10.88 -14.28
CA GLN A 87 34.93 10.83 -14.31
C GLN A 87 34.31 11.50 -13.07
N LEU A 88 35.03 11.51 -11.96
CA LEU A 88 34.70 12.18 -10.70
C LEU A 88 35.91 13.01 -10.24
N ASP A 89 35.68 14.01 -9.39
CA ASP A 89 36.76 14.83 -8.82
C ASP A 89 37.31 14.17 -7.55
N TRP A 90 38.19 13.19 -7.75
CA TRP A 90 38.79 12.40 -6.68
C TRP A 90 39.80 13.23 -5.86
N THR A 91 39.42 13.58 -4.62
CA THR A 91 40.28 14.31 -3.69
C THR A 91 40.86 13.37 -2.63
N PHE A 92 42.18 13.26 -2.56
CA PHE A 92 42.86 12.36 -1.61
C PHE A 92 43.20 13.10 -0.32
N VAL A 93 42.66 12.63 0.80
CA VAL A 93 42.69 13.33 2.11
C VAL A 93 42.88 12.34 3.27
N ASP A 94 43.20 12.85 4.46
CA ASP A 94 43.18 12.04 5.67
C ASP A 94 41.74 11.73 6.13
N LYS A 95 41.59 10.77 7.05
CA LYS A 95 40.28 10.32 7.53
C LYS A 95 39.48 11.41 8.24
N SER A 96 40.15 12.36 8.90
CA SER A 96 39.47 13.45 9.60
C SER A 96 38.92 14.47 8.61
N GLU A 97 39.73 14.91 7.64
CA GLU A 97 39.29 15.83 6.59
C GLU A 97 38.24 15.17 5.67
N GLY A 98 38.41 13.90 5.31
CA GLY A 98 37.45 13.17 4.48
C GLY A 98 36.08 13.06 5.15
N MET A 99 36.02 12.71 6.44
CA MET A 99 34.77 12.60 7.18
C MET A 99 34.12 13.97 7.45
N GLU A 100 34.92 14.99 7.81
CA GLU A 100 34.37 16.32 8.08
C GLU A 100 33.94 17.04 6.80
N GLY A 101 34.73 16.94 5.72
CA GLY A 101 34.37 17.50 4.42
C GLY A 101 33.11 16.87 3.83
N VAL A 102 32.82 15.59 4.11
CA VAL A 102 31.51 15.00 3.79
C VAL A 102 30.41 15.63 4.64
N ARG A 103 30.59 15.85 5.96
CA ARG A 103 29.57 16.50 6.81
C ARG A 103 29.28 17.95 6.41
N GLU A 104 30.32 18.72 6.10
CA GLU A 104 30.22 20.11 5.64
C GLU A 104 29.63 20.25 4.24
N GLY A 105 29.67 19.17 3.43
CA GLY A 105 29.26 19.18 2.02
C GLY A 105 30.34 19.70 1.07
N LYS A 106 31.59 19.79 1.53
CA LYS A 106 32.80 19.99 0.70
C LYS A 106 33.02 18.78 -0.24
N TYR A 107 32.71 17.59 0.24
CA TYR A 107 32.70 16.33 -0.52
C TYR A 107 31.29 15.75 -0.54
N TYR A 108 30.86 15.20 -1.69
CA TYR A 108 29.57 14.53 -1.81
C TYR A 108 29.58 13.14 -1.16
N ALA A 109 30.72 12.45 -1.22
CA ALA A 109 30.98 11.20 -0.53
C ALA A 109 32.47 11.07 -0.18
N THR A 110 32.80 10.15 0.73
CA THR A 110 34.17 9.69 0.97
C THR A 110 34.24 8.17 1.00
N PHE A 111 35.29 7.62 0.38
CA PHE A 111 35.66 6.21 0.44
C PHE A 111 36.84 6.02 1.38
N VAL A 112 36.72 5.12 2.35
CA VAL A 112 37.76 4.81 3.33
C VAL A 112 38.23 3.38 3.13
N ILE A 113 39.44 3.24 2.57
CA ILE A 113 40.17 1.97 2.46
C ILE A 113 40.77 1.68 3.85
N PRO A 114 40.43 0.56 4.52
CA PRO A 114 40.88 0.30 5.89
C PRO A 114 42.32 -0.20 5.94
N SER A 115 42.90 -0.21 7.15
CA SER A 115 44.33 -0.49 7.37
C SER A 115 44.79 -1.93 7.08
N ASP A 116 43.83 -2.85 6.99
CA ASP A 116 43.96 -4.28 6.78
C ASP A 116 43.49 -4.73 5.38
N PHE A 117 43.30 -3.78 4.46
CA PHE A 117 42.78 -4.04 3.12
C PHE A 117 43.70 -4.93 2.28
N THR A 118 45.02 -4.66 2.22
CA THR A 118 45.93 -5.58 1.50
C THR A 118 46.10 -6.92 2.21
N SER A 119 46.06 -6.97 3.55
CA SER A 119 46.17 -8.25 4.27
C SER A 119 44.96 -9.16 4.04
N SER A 120 43.74 -8.62 4.09
CA SER A 120 42.53 -9.40 3.80
C SER A 120 42.50 -9.89 2.34
N LEU A 121 42.97 -9.10 1.37
CA LEU A 121 43.16 -9.57 -0.01
C LEU A 121 44.24 -10.67 -0.14
N SER A 122 45.29 -10.65 0.69
CA SER A 122 46.32 -11.70 0.74
C SER A 122 45.80 -13.01 1.34
N ASP A 123 44.94 -12.92 2.35
CA ASP A 123 44.38 -14.08 3.04
C ASP A 123 43.41 -14.87 2.15
N VAL A 124 42.73 -14.20 1.21
CA VAL A 124 41.94 -14.84 0.14
C VAL A 124 42.79 -15.72 -0.77
N LEU A 125 44.03 -15.30 -1.11
CA LEU A 125 44.97 -16.13 -1.88
C LEU A 125 45.47 -17.35 -1.09
N GLN A 126 45.37 -17.32 0.24
CA GLN A 126 45.72 -18.40 1.16
C GLN A 126 44.50 -19.28 1.53
N GLY A 127 43.35 -19.06 0.90
CA GLY A 127 42.14 -19.87 1.07
C GLY A 127 41.22 -19.44 2.23
N ASN A 128 41.46 -18.28 2.85
CA ASN A 128 40.64 -17.76 3.93
C ASN A 128 39.61 -16.75 3.39
N VAL A 129 38.32 -16.92 3.67
CA VAL A 129 37.23 -16.26 2.89
C VAL A 129 36.72 -14.97 3.54
N ASP A 130 37.59 -14.21 4.21
CA ASP A 130 37.23 -12.87 4.71
C ASP A 130 37.48 -11.81 3.61
N LYS A 131 36.44 -11.03 3.31
CA LYS A 131 36.47 -10.05 2.21
C LYS A 131 36.97 -8.71 2.70
N GLY A 132 37.99 -8.14 2.04
CA GLY A 132 38.36 -6.74 2.26
C GLY A 132 37.18 -5.81 1.96
N HIS A 133 36.80 -4.99 2.93
CA HIS A 133 35.70 -4.04 2.83
C HIS A 133 36.22 -2.60 2.69
N ILE A 134 35.56 -1.78 1.86
CA ILE A 134 35.80 -0.32 1.81
C ILE A 134 34.55 0.36 2.39
N ALA A 135 34.75 1.27 3.35
CA ALA A 135 33.63 2.01 3.92
C ALA A 135 33.29 3.22 3.04
N TYR A 136 32.03 3.32 2.64
CA TYR A 136 31.49 4.43 1.84
C TYR A 136 30.57 5.27 2.71
N TYR A 137 30.83 6.59 2.75
CA TYR A 137 30.01 7.56 3.47
C TYR A 137 29.57 8.65 2.51
N VAL A 138 28.27 8.86 2.37
CA VAL A 138 27.67 9.81 1.42
C VAL A 138 26.85 10.88 2.15
N ASN A 139 26.89 12.13 1.67
CA ASN A 139 26.09 13.22 2.19
C ASN A 139 24.83 13.43 1.33
N GLU A 140 23.80 12.65 1.61
CA GLU A 140 22.50 12.72 0.92
C GLU A 140 21.79 14.09 1.05
N LYS A 141 22.17 14.90 2.04
CA LYS A 141 21.57 16.22 2.31
C LYS A 141 21.91 17.25 1.23
N VAL A 142 23.06 17.15 0.56
CA VAL A 142 23.51 18.18 -0.40
C VAL A 142 22.61 18.15 -1.65
N ASN A 143 22.27 16.97 -2.15
CA ASN A 143 21.35 16.78 -3.26
C ASN A 143 20.86 15.32 -3.30
N ALA A 144 19.55 15.11 -3.53
CA ALA A 144 18.94 13.77 -3.58
C ALA A 144 19.43 12.89 -4.75
N VAL A 145 20.04 13.48 -5.79
CA VAL A 145 20.62 12.76 -6.94
C VAL A 145 22.08 12.36 -6.66
N SER A 146 22.79 13.08 -5.78
CA SER A 146 24.22 12.83 -5.52
C SER A 146 24.53 11.42 -5.03
N PRO A 147 23.75 10.79 -4.13
CA PRO A 147 23.98 9.38 -3.76
C PRO A 147 23.95 8.48 -4.98
N LYS A 148 22.95 8.62 -5.85
CA LYS A 148 22.83 7.74 -7.02
C LYS A 148 23.97 7.89 -8.03
N VAL A 149 24.62 9.05 -8.07
CA VAL A 149 25.79 9.30 -8.93
C VAL A 149 27.10 8.89 -8.25
N THR A 150 27.22 9.08 -6.94
CA THR A 150 28.38 8.59 -6.15
C THR A 150 28.38 7.08 -5.96
N ASP A 151 27.22 6.42 -6.00
CA ASP A 151 27.08 4.96 -6.11
C ASP A 151 27.69 4.43 -7.41
N THR A 152 27.51 5.14 -8.53
CA THR A 152 28.22 4.81 -9.78
C THR A 152 29.74 4.94 -9.60
N GLY A 153 30.18 5.94 -8.83
CA GLY A 153 31.57 6.06 -8.39
C GLY A 153 32.05 4.87 -7.56
N ALA A 154 31.21 4.36 -6.66
CA ALA A 154 31.49 3.15 -5.87
C ALA A 154 31.62 1.90 -6.76
N SER A 155 30.72 1.74 -7.75
CA SER A 155 30.80 0.65 -8.74
C SER A 155 32.05 0.75 -9.63
N THR A 156 32.44 1.95 -10.06
CA THR A 156 33.69 2.19 -10.79
C THR A 156 34.90 1.87 -9.93
N LEU A 157 34.89 2.26 -8.65
CA LEU A 157 35.93 1.92 -7.68
C LEU A 157 36.07 0.40 -7.49
N GLU A 158 34.96 -0.30 -7.27
CA GLU A 158 34.91 -1.77 -7.16
C GLU A 158 35.45 -2.47 -8.42
N SER A 159 35.04 -2.00 -9.60
CA SER A 159 35.56 -2.51 -10.89
C SER A 159 37.07 -2.28 -11.03
N GLN A 160 37.56 -1.11 -10.63
CA GLN A 160 38.99 -0.79 -10.68
C GLN A 160 39.81 -1.63 -9.69
N ILE A 161 39.27 -1.91 -8.50
CA ILE A 161 39.87 -2.81 -7.50
C ILE A 161 40.01 -4.22 -8.07
N ASN A 162 38.90 -4.77 -8.57
CA ASN A 162 38.87 -6.11 -9.17
C ASN A 162 39.84 -6.21 -10.36
N SER A 163 39.85 -5.22 -11.26
CA SER A 163 40.79 -5.18 -12.38
C SER A 163 42.25 -5.11 -11.90
N THR A 164 42.56 -4.24 -10.93
CA THR A 164 43.93 -4.06 -10.41
C THR A 164 44.44 -5.34 -9.72
N PHE A 165 43.59 -6.01 -8.93
CA PHE A 165 43.91 -7.29 -8.31
C PHE A 165 44.17 -8.38 -9.37
N LEU A 166 43.26 -8.57 -10.32
CA LEU A 166 43.37 -9.58 -11.38
C LEU A 166 44.59 -9.33 -12.28
N LYS A 167 44.89 -8.07 -12.62
CA LYS A 167 46.12 -7.69 -13.35
C LYS A 167 47.39 -8.00 -12.56
N THR A 168 47.39 -7.77 -11.25
CA THR A 168 48.54 -8.07 -10.38
C THR A 168 48.78 -9.58 -10.30
N VAL A 169 47.73 -10.39 -10.12
CA VAL A 169 47.83 -11.85 -10.15
C VAL A 169 48.33 -12.35 -11.51
N ALA A 170 47.79 -11.83 -12.63
CA ALA A 170 48.20 -12.20 -13.98
C ALA A 170 49.68 -11.87 -14.28
N ASN A 171 50.17 -10.71 -13.80
CA ASN A 171 51.57 -10.33 -13.94
C ASN A 171 52.50 -11.30 -13.20
N VAL A 172 52.16 -11.70 -11.97
CA VAL A 172 52.97 -12.60 -11.14
C VAL A 172 53.06 -14.01 -11.74
N VAL A 173 51.96 -14.50 -12.32
CA VAL A 173 51.95 -15.76 -13.09
C VAL A 173 52.83 -15.64 -14.35
N THR A 174 52.73 -14.53 -15.07
CA THR A 174 53.49 -14.28 -16.30
C THR A 174 54.99 -14.11 -16.05
N ASP A 175 55.39 -13.45 -14.96
CA ASP A 175 56.80 -13.24 -14.62
C ASP A 175 57.45 -14.54 -14.14
N LYS A 176 56.73 -15.39 -13.39
CA LYS A 176 57.19 -16.77 -13.11
C LYS A 176 57.41 -17.58 -14.39
N LEU A 177 56.53 -17.45 -15.39
CA LEU A 177 56.69 -18.10 -16.70
C LEU A 177 57.91 -17.55 -17.48
N LYS A 178 58.14 -16.23 -17.47
CA LYS A 178 59.29 -15.59 -18.14
C LYS A 178 60.65 -15.97 -17.53
N VAL A 179 60.71 -16.14 -16.21
CA VAL A 179 61.94 -16.62 -15.53
C VAL A 179 62.29 -18.04 -15.98
N THR A 180 61.31 -18.93 -16.11
CA THR A 180 61.50 -20.29 -16.65
C THR A 180 61.96 -20.26 -18.11
N ALA A 181 61.30 -19.47 -18.97
CA ALA A 181 61.65 -19.37 -20.40
C ALA A 181 63.05 -18.77 -20.66
N SER A 182 63.51 -17.85 -19.81
CA SER A 182 64.82 -17.19 -19.97
C SER A 182 66.01 -18.13 -19.74
N GLY A 183 65.82 -19.27 -19.06
CA GLY A 183 66.86 -20.28 -18.84
C GLY A 183 67.24 -21.09 -20.09
N VAL A 184 66.45 -21.03 -21.16
CA VAL A 184 66.57 -21.90 -22.35
C VAL A 184 67.48 -21.31 -23.44
N LEU A 185 67.93 -20.05 -23.31
CA LEU A 185 68.53 -19.27 -24.40
C LEU A 185 70.05 -19.42 -24.64
N GLN A 186 70.76 -20.38 -24.02
CA GLN A 186 72.24 -20.45 -24.14
C GLN A 186 72.85 -21.56 -25.03
N ASP A 187 72.16 -22.65 -25.37
CA ASP A 187 72.76 -23.74 -26.17
C ASP A 187 72.07 -24.01 -27.54
N GLY A 188 72.75 -23.56 -28.59
CA GLY A 188 72.22 -23.44 -29.97
C GLY A 188 72.09 -24.72 -30.79
N SER A 189 72.35 -25.91 -30.23
CA SER A 189 71.99 -27.21 -30.85
C SER A 189 70.88 -27.94 -30.11
N ASP A 190 70.70 -27.63 -28.82
CA ASP A 190 69.66 -28.21 -27.99
C ASP A 190 68.35 -27.43 -28.13
N ALA A 191 68.39 -26.16 -28.52
CA ALA A 191 67.21 -25.31 -28.71
C ALA A 191 66.08 -25.92 -29.57
N SER A 192 66.38 -26.78 -30.56
CA SER A 192 65.35 -27.49 -31.35
C SER A 192 64.78 -28.71 -30.63
N ALA A 193 65.61 -29.38 -29.80
CA ALA A 193 65.18 -30.52 -29.00
C ALA A 193 64.45 -30.07 -27.73
N SER A 194 64.87 -28.96 -27.11
CA SER A 194 64.15 -28.28 -26.04
C SER A 194 62.87 -27.66 -26.55
N ALA A 195 62.85 -26.94 -27.68
CA ALA A 195 61.59 -26.43 -28.24
C ALA A 195 60.62 -27.57 -28.60
N LEU A 196 61.11 -28.71 -29.10
CA LEU A 196 60.25 -29.89 -29.31
C LEU A 196 59.76 -30.48 -27.97
N SER A 197 60.60 -30.53 -26.94
CA SER A 197 60.24 -30.94 -25.58
C SER A 197 59.28 -29.97 -24.89
N ASP A 198 59.38 -28.67 -25.17
CA ASP A 198 58.55 -27.60 -24.63
C ASP A 198 57.20 -27.57 -25.35
N ILE A 199 57.17 -27.82 -26.67
CA ILE A 199 55.93 -28.05 -27.41
C ILE A 199 55.26 -29.34 -26.94
N GLN A 200 56.02 -30.43 -26.71
CA GLN A 200 55.48 -31.66 -26.13
C GLN A 200 54.94 -31.45 -24.71
N GLY A 201 55.67 -30.74 -23.84
CA GLY A 201 55.21 -30.35 -22.51
C GLY A 201 53.99 -29.43 -22.55
N ALA A 202 53.90 -28.53 -23.53
CA ALA A 202 52.72 -27.71 -23.78
C ALA A 202 51.53 -28.54 -24.31
N GLN A 203 51.77 -29.56 -25.14
CA GLN A 203 50.73 -30.51 -25.55
C GLN A 203 50.25 -31.38 -24.38
N GLU A 204 51.15 -31.85 -23.52
CA GLU A 204 50.78 -32.57 -22.29
C GLU A 204 49.98 -31.66 -21.35
N PHE A 205 50.41 -30.39 -21.17
CA PHE A 205 49.67 -29.40 -20.40
C PHE A 205 48.29 -29.07 -21.01
N LEU A 206 48.18 -28.89 -22.34
CA LEU A 206 46.88 -28.66 -22.99
C LEU A 206 45.99 -29.91 -22.97
N ALA A 207 46.56 -31.12 -23.05
CA ALA A 207 45.81 -32.36 -22.90
C ALA A 207 45.29 -32.52 -21.47
N GLN A 208 46.11 -32.22 -20.46
CA GLN A 208 45.72 -32.20 -19.05
C GLN A 208 44.67 -31.11 -18.79
N LEU A 209 44.85 -29.90 -19.31
CA LEU A 209 43.86 -28.81 -19.23
C LEU A 209 42.54 -29.19 -19.93
N SER A 210 42.59 -29.85 -21.08
CA SER A 210 41.40 -30.41 -21.74
C SER A 210 40.69 -31.45 -20.86
N GLN A 211 41.46 -32.29 -20.15
CA GLN A 211 40.91 -33.25 -19.20
C GLN A 211 40.28 -32.54 -17.98
N GLU A 212 40.97 -31.58 -17.38
CA GLU A 212 40.46 -30.78 -16.25
C GLU A 212 39.20 -29.96 -16.65
N ILE A 213 39.13 -29.44 -17.88
CA ILE A 213 37.92 -28.80 -18.43
C ILE A 213 36.80 -29.85 -18.63
N SER A 214 37.13 -31.07 -19.05
CA SER A 214 36.17 -32.16 -19.17
C SER A 214 35.63 -32.62 -17.80
N ASP A 215 36.48 -32.65 -16.77
CA ASP A 215 36.13 -32.99 -15.40
C ASP A 215 35.31 -31.86 -14.76
N ALA A 216 35.59 -30.59 -15.11
CA ALA A 216 34.79 -29.43 -14.73
C ALA A 216 33.41 -29.44 -15.41
N SER A 217 33.32 -29.78 -16.71
CA SER A 217 32.04 -29.97 -17.41
C SER A 217 31.24 -31.14 -16.81
N GLY A 218 31.90 -32.25 -16.46
CA GLY A 218 31.29 -33.33 -15.67
C GLY A 218 30.74 -32.85 -14.33
N SER A 219 31.51 -32.05 -13.60
CA SER A 219 31.09 -31.45 -12.31
C SER A 219 29.91 -30.47 -12.47
N VAL A 220 29.86 -29.71 -13.57
CA VAL A 220 28.73 -28.83 -13.90
C VAL A 220 27.49 -29.66 -14.28
N SER A 221 27.67 -30.75 -15.03
CA SER A 221 26.59 -31.70 -15.35
C SER A 221 26.01 -32.36 -14.09
N ASP A 222 26.86 -32.80 -13.16
CA ASP A 222 26.44 -33.35 -11.87
C ASP A 222 25.72 -32.30 -11.02
N ALA A 223 26.21 -31.05 -10.99
CA ALA A 223 25.54 -29.93 -10.33
C ALA A 223 24.14 -29.66 -10.92
N ARG A 224 23.99 -29.75 -12.25
CA ARG A 224 22.66 -29.66 -12.91
C ARG A 224 21.77 -30.86 -12.58
N GLY A 225 22.31 -32.07 -12.48
CA GLY A 225 21.60 -33.25 -12.00
C GLY A 225 21.06 -33.07 -10.58
N ILE A 226 21.88 -32.48 -9.69
CA ILE A 226 21.49 -32.13 -8.31
C ILE A 226 20.42 -31.03 -8.33
N VAL A 227 20.57 -29.97 -9.13
CA VAL A 227 19.56 -28.90 -9.27
C VAL A 227 18.23 -29.46 -9.79
N GLY A 228 18.24 -30.29 -10.84
CA GLY A 228 17.04 -30.95 -11.37
C GLY A 228 16.34 -31.86 -10.35
N THR A 229 17.12 -32.65 -9.59
CA THR A 229 16.61 -33.48 -8.50
C THR A 229 16.01 -32.63 -7.37
N THR A 230 16.65 -31.50 -7.06
CA THR A 230 16.20 -30.54 -6.04
C THR A 230 14.91 -29.84 -6.48
N ARG A 231 14.81 -29.40 -7.75
CA ARG A 231 13.57 -28.85 -8.35
C ARG A 231 12.42 -29.85 -8.31
N THR A 232 12.69 -31.11 -8.67
CA THR A 232 11.70 -32.20 -8.56
C THR A 232 11.25 -32.38 -7.11
N THR A 233 12.19 -32.35 -6.16
CA THR A 233 11.90 -32.43 -4.71
C THR A 233 11.08 -31.23 -4.22
N LEU A 234 11.35 -30.01 -4.71
CA LEU A 234 10.54 -28.82 -4.41
C LEU A 234 9.13 -28.91 -5.02
N SER A 235 8.99 -29.46 -6.22
CA SER A 235 7.68 -29.67 -6.86
C SER A 235 6.83 -30.70 -6.10
N ASP A 236 7.46 -31.80 -5.68
CA ASP A 236 6.89 -32.80 -4.78
C ASP A 236 6.51 -32.19 -3.43
N LEU A 237 7.39 -31.36 -2.86
CA LEU A 237 7.15 -30.65 -1.60
C LEU A 237 6.01 -29.64 -1.72
N SER A 238 5.88 -28.93 -2.84
CA SER A 238 4.76 -28.03 -3.13
C SER A 238 3.43 -28.80 -3.17
N THR A 239 3.40 -29.91 -3.91
CA THR A 239 2.21 -30.77 -4.05
C THR A 239 1.80 -31.41 -2.73
N LYS A 240 2.78 -31.89 -1.94
CA LYS A 240 2.56 -32.46 -0.61
C LYS A 240 2.22 -31.38 0.43
N SER A 241 2.78 -30.16 0.31
CA SER A 241 2.46 -28.99 1.14
C SER A 241 1.00 -28.55 0.96
N ALA A 242 0.53 -28.42 -0.28
CA ALA A 242 -0.87 -28.10 -0.57
C ALA A 242 -1.83 -29.17 0.00
N SER A 243 -1.46 -30.45 -0.11
CA SER A 243 -2.23 -31.57 0.46
C SER A 243 -2.22 -31.57 2.00
N ALA A 244 -1.08 -31.24 2.61
CA ALA A 244 -0.92 -31.13 4.06
C ALA A 244 -1.68 -29.92 4.63
N GLY A 245 -1.74 -28.80 3.92
CA GLY A 245 -2.48 -27.61 4.33
C GLY A 245 -3.99 -27.88 4.47
N GLN A 246 -4.58 -28.56 3.49
CA GLN A 246 -5.99 -28.97 3.56
C GLN A 246 -6.23 -29.98 4.69
N GLY A 247 -5.44 -31.05 4.76
CA GLY A 247 -5.57 -32.07 5.81
C GLY A 247 -5.34 -31.55 7.23
N LEU A 248 -4.48 -30.55 7.39
CA LEU A 248 -4.23 -29.88 8.68
C LEU A 248 -5.39 -28.95 9.06
N SER A 249 -6.00 -28.25 8.10
CA SER A 249 -7.23 -27.48 8.32
C SER A 249 -8.38 -28.38 8.79
N ASP A 250 -8.63 -29.48 8.08
CA ASP A 250 -9.69 -30.45 8.42
C ASP A 250 -9.42 -31.12 9.79
N SER A 251 -8.13 -31.30 10.15
CA SER A 251 -7.70 -31.80 11.46
C SER A 251 -7.86 -30.77 12.59
N LEU A 252 -7.64 -29.48 12.32
CA LEU A 252 -7.86 -28.38 13.28
C LEU A 252 -9.35 -28.18 13.57
N ASP A 253 -10.20 -28.24 12.54
CA ASP A 253 -11.66 -28.25 12.72
C ASP A 253 -12.11 -29.49 13.52
N SER A 254 -11.55 -30.67 13.20
CA SER A 254 -11.79 -31.89 13.98
C SER A 254 -11.34 -31.77 15.44
N LEU A 255 -10.21 -31.11 15.71
CA LEU A 255 -9.72 -30.82 17.07
C LEU A 255 -10.63 -29.85 17.83
N SER A 256 -11.24 -28.86 17.17
CA SER A 256 -12.27 -28.02 17.78
C SER A 256 -13.50 -28.86 18.20
N GLY A 257 -13.87 -29.84 17.37
CA GLY A 257 -14.91 -30.82 17.67
C GLY A 257 -14.54 -31.77 18.82
N VAL A 258 -13.27 -32.20 18.90
CA VAL A 258 -12.74 -33.00 20.03
C VAL A 258 -12.72 -32.19 21.32
N ARG A 259 -12.29 -30.92 21.29
CA ARG A 259 -12.32 -30.01 22.45
C ARG A 259 -13.74 -29.86 22.99
N LYS A 260 -14.71 -29.63 22.10
CA LYS A 260 -16.13 -29.54 22.49
C LYS A 260 -16.62 -30.84 23.13
N LYS A 261 -16.37 -31.99 22.48
CA LYS A 261 -16.74 -33.31 23.03
C LYS A 261 -16.05 -33.63 24.36
N ALA A 262 -14.81 -33.20 24.56
CA ALA A 262 -14.09 -33.37 25.83
C ALA A 262 -14.69 -32.50 26.95
N SER A 263 -15.10 -31.27 26.63
CA SER A 263 -15.83 -30.39 27.56
C SER A 263 -17.23 -30.94 27.89
N ASP A 264 -17.96 -31.42 26.89
CA ASP A 264 -19.28 -32.07 27.06
C ASP A 264 -19.16 -33.35 27.92
N LEU A 265 -18.14 -34.16 27.66
CA LEU A 265 -17.81 -35.36 28.44
C LEU A 265 -17.41 -35.01 29.88
N TYR A 266 -16.60 -33.97 30.08
CA TYR A 266 -16.25 -33.48 31.42
C TYR A 266 -17.50 -33.00 32.18
N SER A 267 -18.40 -32.25 31.54
CA SER A 267 -19.66 -31.80 32.14
C SER A 267 -20.56 -32.99 32.54
N GLN A 268 -20.66 -34.00 31.67
CA GLN A 268 -21.38 -35.25 31.94
C GLN A 268 -20.72 -36.10 33.04
N LEU A 269 -19.39 -36.18 33.08
CA LEU A 269 -18.66 -36.88 34.13
C LEU A 269 -18.78 -36.15 35.48
N SER A 270 -18.59 -34.84 35.52
CA SER A 270 -18.70 -34.04 36.75
C SER A 270 -20.11 -34.12 37.35
N SER A 271 -21.14 -33.95 36.52
CA SER A 271 -22.54 -34.12 36.96
C SER A 271 -22.85 -35.57 37.36
N GLY A 272 -22.32 -36.55 36.62
CA GLY A 272 -22.42 -37.99 36.95
C GLY A 272 -21.74 -38.38 38.26
N LEU A 273 -20.54 -37.85 38.55
CA LEU A 273 -19.83 -38.06 39.81
C LEU A 273 -20.58 -37.41 40.98
N THR A 274 -21.09 -36.18 40.80
CA THR A 274 -21.89 -35.47 41.81
C THR A 274 -23.24 -36.19 42.08
N SER A 275 -23.86 -36.73 41.04
CA SER A 275 -25.04 -37.60 41.17
C SER A 275 -24.70 -38.95 41.81
N GLY A 276 -23.51 -39.48 41.54
CA GLY A 276 -22.99 -40.71 42.15
C GLY A 276 -22.72 -40.57 43.64
N THR A 277 -22.05 -39.51 44.08
CA THR A 277 -21.77 -39.26 45.51
C THR A 277 -23.04 -38.96 46.30
N SER A 278 -23.98 -38.19 45.74
CA SER A 278 -25.29 -37.96 46.37
C SER A 278 -26.15 -39.23 46.42
N THR A 279 -26.17 -40.04 45.36
CA THR A 279 -26.86 -41.35 45.35
C THR A 279 -26.26 -42.30 46.39
N LEU A 280 -24.93 -42.45 46.42
CA LEU A 280 -24.23 -43.29 47.41
C LEU A 280 -24.47 -42.80 48.85
N GLY A 281 -24.46 -41.49 49.09
CA GLY A 281 -24.81 -40.92 50.40
C GLY A 281 -26.25 -41.26 50.82
N SER A 282 -27.21 -41.12 49.90
CA SER A 282 -28.61 -41.49 50.18
C SER A 282 -28.79 -42.99 50.43
N LEU A 283 -28.10 -43.84 49.66
CA LEU A 283 -28.14 -45.29 49.81
C LEU A 283 -27.47 -45.75 51.11
N SER A 284 -26.36 -45.13 51.53
CA SER A 284 -25.72 -45.42 52.82
C SER A 284 -26.63 -45.06 53.99
N SER A 285 -27.32 -43.91 53.90
CA SER A 285 -28.28 -43.47 54.92
C SER A 285 -29.47 -44.43 55.03
N GLN A 286 -30.04 -44.82 53.87
CA GLN A 286 -31.15 -45.78 53.82
C GLN A 286 -30.74 -47.16 54.33
N ALA A 287 -29.62 -47.71 53.84
CA ALA A 287 -29.11 -49.01 54.28
C ALA A 287 -28.77 -49.03 55.77
N SER A 288 -28.22 -47.94 56.32
CA SER A 288 -27.98 -47.81 57.76
C SER A 288 -29.27 -47.78 58.58
N SER A 289 -30.32 -47.15 58.06
CA SER A 289 -31.65 -47.15 58.67
C SER A 289 -32.25 -48.56 58.67
N ASP A 290 -32.25 -49.22 57.50
CA ASP A 290 -32.83 -50.56 57.33
C ASP A 290 -32.09 -51.61 58.18
N LEU A 291 -30.74 -51.61 58.17
CA LEU A 291 -29.91 -52.47 59.02
C LEU A 291 -30.15 -52.19 60.51
N GLY A 292 -30.33 -50.93 60.90
CA GLY A 292 -30.69 -50.55 62.27
C GLY A 292 -32.05 -51.14 62.70
N THR A 293 -33.07 -51.08 61.83
CA THR A 293 -34.37 -51.69 62.13
C THR A 293 -34.31 -53.22 62.15
N PHE A 294 -33.51 -53.84 61.27
CA PHE A 294 -33.33 -55.30 61.25
C PHE A 294 -32.61 -55.79 62.51
N SER A 295 -31.49 -55.16 62.87
CA SER A 295 -30.75 -55.43 64.10
C SER A 295 -31.67 -55.34 65.33
N GLY A 296 -32.44 -54.25 65.46
CA GLY A 296 -33.39 -54.09 66.57
C GLY A 296 -34.47 -55.18 66.63
N ARG A 297 -34.92 -55.72 65.48
CA ARG A 297 -35.87 -56.84 65.44
C ARG A 297 -35.22 -58.17 65.82
N VAL A 298 -33.99 -58.43 65.40
CA VAL A 298 -33.23 -59.64 65.77
C VAL A 298 -32.95 -59.66 67.28
N SER A 299 -32.48 -58.55 67.85
CA SER A 299 -32.26 -58.43 69.31
C SER A 299 -33.56 -58.62 70.11
N GLY A 300 -34.69 -58.11 69.62
CA GLY A 300 -36.00 -58.33 70.25
C GLY A 300 -36.47 -59.80 70.19
N ALA A 301 -36.18 -60.50 69.10
CA ALA A 301 -36.50 -61.91 68.94
C ALA A 301 -35.62 -62.81 69.83
N SER A 302 -34.31 -62.55 69.90
CA SER A 302 -33.36 -63.24 70.79
C SER A 302 -33.78 -63.09 72.27
N GLY A 303 -34.11 -61.87 72.72
CA GLY A 303 -34.60 -61.66 74.09
C GLY A 303 -35.94 -62.34 74.41
N THR A 304 -36.73 -62.71 73.39
CA THR A 304 -37.95 -63.53 73.57
C THR A 304 -37.60 -65.01 73.66
N LEU A 305 -36.72 -65.51 72.76
CA LEU A 305 -36.22 -66.88 72.76
C LEU A 305 -35.55 -67.27 74.09
N ASP A 306 -34.74 -66.37 74.66
CA ASP A 306 -34.10 -66.59 75.96
C ASP A 306 -35.13 -66.79 77.10
N GLY A 307 -36.26 -66.07 77.04
CA GLY A 307 -37.39 -66.24 77.96
C GLY A 307 -38.11 -67.57 77.80
N ASP A 308 -38.30 -68.03 76.56
CA ASP A 308 -38.90 -69.34 76.26
C ASP A 308 -37.96 -70.49 76.66
N ILE A 309 -36.65 -70.37 76.42
CA ILE A 309 -35.61 -71.33 76.86
C ILE A 309 -35.60 -71.44 78.39
N ALA A 310 -35.67 -70.31 79.11
CA ALA A 310 -35.77 -70.31 80.57
C ALA A 310 -37.03 -71.01 81.07
N SER A 311 -38.17 -70.82 80.38
CA SER A 311 -39.45 -71.45 80.69
C SER A 311 -39.43 -72.97 80.44
N LEU A 312 -38.86 -73.41 79.31
CA LEU A 312 -38.72 -74.83 78.96
C LEU A 312 -37.76 -75.57 79.90
N LYS A 313 -36.65 -74.94 80.34
CA LYS A 313 -35.77 -75.46 81.40
C LYS A 313 -36.54 -75.77 82.68
N SER A 314 -37.46 -74.87 83.07
CA SER A 314 -38.32 -75.05 84.25
C SER A 314 -39.28 -76.24 84.09
N TYR A 315 -39.99 -76.35 82.96
CA TYR A 315 -40.89 -77.46 82.69
C TYR A 315 -40.17 -78.82 82.64
N LEU A 316 -39.01 -78.89 81.98
CA LEU A 316 -38.20 -80.10 81.93
C LEU A 316 -37.80 -80.58 83.34
N ALA A 317 -37.38 -79.67 84.21
CA ALA A 317 -37.04 -79.98 85.60
C ALA A 317 -38.26 -80.54 86.37
N GLN A 318 -39.46 -79.98 86.13
CA GLN A 318 -40.70 -80.45 86.74
C GLN A 318 -41.11 -81.85 86.24
N THR A 319 -41.05 -82.11 84.93
CA THR A 319 -41.37 -83.43 84.33
C THR A 319 -40.43 -84.53 84.85
N ARG A 320 -39.12 -84.24 84.93
CA ARG A 320 -38.14 -85.15 85.55
C ARG A 320 -38.46 -85.45 87.03
N GLY A 321 -38.90 -84.43 87.79
CA GLY A 321 -39.35 -84.59 89.18
C GLY A 321 -40.57 -85.50 89.35
N TYR A 322 -41.57 -85.39 88.46
CA TYR A 322 -42.72 -86.31 88.45
C TYR A 322 -42.31 -87.75 88.09
N SER A 323 -41.43 -87.92 87.09
CA SER A 323 -40.94 -89.24 86.69
C SER A 323 -40.16 -89.95 87.81
N ALA A 324 -39.30 -89.21 88.54
CA ALA A 324 -38.59 -89.73 89.70
C ALA A 324 -39.55 -90.15 90.83
N THR A 325 -40.60 -89.35 91.08
CA THR A 325 -41.63 -89.67 92.08
C THR A 325 -42.41 -90.94 91.72
N LEU A 326 -42.86 -91.07 90.46
CA LEU A 326 -43.54 -92.28 89.99
C LEU A 326 -42.65 -93.52 90.03
N THR A 327 -41.35 -93.37 89.72
CA THR A 327 -40.35 -94.43 89.85
C THR A 327 -40.26 -94.91 91.31
N HIS A 328 -40.14 -93.98 92.26
CA HIS A 328 -40.14 -94.32 93.69
C HIS A 328 -41.43 -95.04 94.12
N VAL A 329 -42.60 -94.63 93.63
CA VAL A 329 -43.89 -95.31 93.93
C VAL A 329 -43.91 -96.73 93.36
N ARG A 330 -43.53 -96.91 92.10
CA ARG A 330 -43.44 -98.24 91.44
C ARG A 330 -42.52 -99.18 92.23
N ASP A 331 -41.33 -98.71 92.58
CA ASP A 331 -40.32 -99.53 93.25
C ASP A 331 -40.74 -99.87 94.69
N SER A 332 -41.41 -98.92 95.37
CA SER A 332 -42.05 -99.18 96.67
C SER A 332 -43.10 -100.30 96.57
N LEU A 333 -43.98 -100.27 95.56
CA LEU A 333 -44.98 -101.31 95.33
C LEU A 333 -44.34 -102.69 95.07
N LEU A 334 -43.24 -102.75 94.32
CA LEU A 334 -42.52 -103.99 94.04
C LEU A 334 -41.89 -104.64 95.29
N THR A 335 -41.51 -103.87 96.30
CA THR A 335 -40.95 -104.41 97.56
C THR A 335 -41.99 -105.05 98.49
N LEU A 336 -43.28 -104.88 98.22
CA LEU A 336 -44.35 -105.47 99.04
C LEU A 336 -44.40 -106.99 98.87
N GLN A 337 -44.15 -107.71 99.98
CA GLN A 337 -44.29 -109.16 100.06
C GLN A 337 -45.78 -109.54 100.22
N LEU A 338 -46.37 -110.08 99.16
CA LEU A 338 -47.77 -110.49 99.08
C LEU A 338 -47.88 -112.01 98.90
N THR A 339 -48.91 -112.63 99.46
CA THR A 339 -49.06 -114.10 99.53
C THR A 339 -50.31 -114.66 98.84
N ASP A 340 -51.27 -113.82 98.42
CA ASP A 340 -52.42 -114.24 97.61
C ASP A 340 -52.24 -113.85 96.12
N ALA A 341 -52.85 -114.62 95.23
CA ALA A 341 -52.66 -114.47 93.78
C ALA A 341 -53.36 -113.23 93.18
N GLU A 342 -54.43 -112.74 93.78
CA GLU A 342 -55.24 -111.62 93.29
C GLU A 342 -54.58 -110.28 93.62
N SER A 343 -54.06 -110.11 94.84
CA SER A 343 -53.29 -108.91 95.21
C SER A 343 -51.98 -108.81 94.43
N ILE A 344 -51.31 -109.93 94.11
CA ILE A 344 -50.14 -109.95 93.23
C ILE A 344 -50.52 -109.45 91.82
N GLN A 345 -51.64 -109.94 91.26
CA GLN A 345 -52.12 -109.52 89.95
C GLN A 345 -52.42 -108.01 89.88
N LEU A 346 -53.08 -107.46 90.92
CA LEU A 346 -53.35 -106.02 91.03
C LEU A 346 -52.07 -105.18 91.18
N ARG A 347 -51.12 -105.63 91.99
CA ARG A 347 -49.80 -104.97 92.14
C ARG A 347 -49.08 -104.93 90.79
N ASP A 348 -49.06 -106.03 90.04
CA ASP A 348 -48.35 -106.12 88.77
C ASP A 348 -49.02 -105.26 87.68
N GLN A 349 -50.36 -105.19 87.65
CA GLN A 349 -51.11 -104.24 86.80
C GLN A 349 -50.79 -102.77 87.14
N ALA A 350 -50.80 -102.41 88.43
CA ALA A 350 -50.46 -101.04 88.86
C ALA A 350 -49.00 -100.69 88.52
N THR A 351 -48.07 -101.61 88.77
CA THR A 351 -46.63 -101.47 88.44
C THR A 351 -46.42 -101.29 86.94
N SER A 352 -47.13 -102.07 86.10
CA SER A 352 -47.09 -101.95 84.64
C SER A 352 -47.66 -100.62 84.15
N SER A 353 -48.76 -100.15 84.75
CA SER A 353 -49.37 -98.86 84.41
C SER A 353 -48.46 -97.68 84.77
N ILE A 354 -47.88 -97.69 85.98
CA ILE A 354 -46.90 -96.67 86.41
C ILE A 354 -45.62 -96.75 85.58
N GLY A 355 -45.14 -97.95 85.26
CA GLY A 355 -44.02 -98.17 84.33
C GLY A 355 -44.26 -97.53 82.97
N THR A 356 -45.47 -97.67 82.42
CA THR A 356 -45.88 -97.02 81.16
C THR A 356 -45.82 -95.49 81.28
N GLN A 357 -46.31 -94.91 82.38
CA GLN A 357 -46.27 -93.46 82.60
C GLN A 357 -44.84 -92.92 82.79
N ILE A 358 -43.96 -93.65 83.48
CA ILE A 358 -42.53 -93.30 83.58
C ILE A 358 -41.87 -93.29 82.19
N THR A 359 -42.15 -94.29 81.35
CA THR A 359 -41.64 -94.33 79.97
C THR A 359 -42.13 -93.14 79.13
N VAL A 360 -43.41 -92.76 79.26
CA VAL A 360 -43.97 -91.57 78.59
C VAL A 360 -43.30 -90.28 79.08
N LEU A 361 -43.16 -90.08 80.39
CA LEU A 361 -42.49 -88.89 80.94
C LEU A 361 -40.99 -88.84 80.60
N GLY A 362 -40.33 -89.99 80.50
CA GLY A 362 -38.96 -90.10 79.99
C GLY A 362 -38.84 -89.64 78.55
N GLY A 363 -39.73 -90.12 77.66
CA GLY A 363 -39.79 -89.67 76.27
C GLY A 363 -40.08 -88.17 76.12
N ILE A 364 -41.02 -87.62 76.93
CA ILE A 364 -41.31 -86.19 76.97
C ILE A 364 -40.10 -85.38 77.44
N SER A 365 -39.37 -85.87 78.46
CA SER A 365 -38.16 -85.19 78.94
C SER A 365 -37.07 -85.14 77.86
N GLN A 366 -36.88 -86.25 77.14
CA GLN A 366 -35.90 -86.34 76.05
C GLN A 366 -36.25 -85.45 74.85
N ASP A 367 -37.53 -85.36 74.46
CA ASP A 367 -38.00 -84.44 73.41
C ASP A 367 -37.85 -82.96 73.84
N LEU A 368 -38.15 -82.64 75.11
CA LEU A 368 -37.93 -81.30 75.67
C LEU A 368 -36.44 -80.92 75.71
N GLU A 369 -35.54 -81.85 76.08
CA GLU A 369 -34.09 -81.64 76.04
C GLU A 369 -33.60 -81.36 74.62
N GLN A 370 -34.00 -82.17 73.64
CA GLN A 370 -33.62 -81.96 72.25
C GLN A 370 -34.14 -80.63 71.68
N ARG A 371 -35.36 -80.21 72.04
CA ARG A 371 -35.91 -78.89 71.67
C ARG A 371 -35.18 -77.75 72.36
N LEU A 372 -34.75 -77.94 73.60
CA LEU A 372 -34.02 -76.93 74.37
C LEU A 372 -32.64 -76.67 73.75
N ASP A 373 -31.90 -77.72 73.41
CA ASP A 373 -30.60 -77.63 72.75
C ASP A 373 -30.73 -76.96 71.37
N GLN A 374 -31.78 -77.29 70.61
CA GLN A 374 -32.09 -76.64 69.33
C GLN A 374 -32.42 -75.15 69.51
N LEU A 375 -33.28 -74.78 70.45
CA LEU A 375 -33.64 -73.39 70.71
C LEU A 375 -32.45 -72.57 71.24
N GLN A 376 -31.61 -73.15 72.08
CA GLN A 376 -30.44 -72.46 72.61
C GLN A 376 -29.38 -72.23 71.51
N ALA A 377 -29.13 -73.23 70.65
CA ALA A 377 -28.31 -73.03 69.46
C ALA A 377 -28.89 -71.97 68.50
N MET A 378 -30.22 -71.84 68.40
CA MET A 378 -30.87 -70.77 67.63
C MET A 378 -30.73 -69.39 68.28
N SER A 379 -30.76 -69.26 69.61
CA SER A 379 -30.55 -67.97 70.28
C SER A 379 -29.08 -67.53 70.18
N ASP A 380 -28.14 -68.45 70.41
CA ASP A 380 -26.71 -68.19 70.23
C ASP A 380 -26.38 -67.79 68.78
N ALA A 381 -27.01 -68.43 67.78
CA ALA A 381 -26.89 -68.03 66.38
C ALA A 381 -27.46 -66.62 66.13
N ALA A 382 -28.66 -66.32 66.61
CA ALA A 382 -29.29 -65.01 66.44
C ALA A 382 -28.51 -63.86 67.11
N ALA A 383 -27.84 -64.12 68.23
CA ALA A 383 -26.96 -63.16 68.89
C ALA A 383 -25.69 -62.86 68.07
N ASN A 384 -25.07 -63.89 67.48
CA ASN A 384 -23.93 -63.72 66.57
C ASN A 384 -24.35 -63.01 65.28
N ASP A 385 -25.47 -63.39 64.65
CA ASP A 385 -26.02 -62.72 63.46
C ASP A 385 -26.27 -61.22 63.71
N ALA A 386 -26.76 -60.84 64.90
CA ALA A 386 -26.95 -59.43 65.26
C ALA A 386 -25.63 -58.64 65.36
N GLN A 387 -24.58 -59.28 65.89
CA GLN A 387 -23.23 -58.70 66.01
C GLN A 387 -22.55 -58.57 64.64
N ASP A 388 -22.73 -59.56 63.76
CA ASP A 388 -22.24 -59.54 62.38
C ASP A 388 -22.94 -58.47 61.54
N VAL A 389 -24.27 -58.31 61.69
CA VAL A 389 -25.05 -57.22 61.07
C VAL A 389 -24.58 -55.85 61.53
N ALA A 390 -24.28 -55.67 62.83
CA ALA A 390 -23.75 -54.40 63.35
C ALA A 390 -22.36 -54.09 62.79
N SER A 391 -21.50 -55.11 62.69
CA SER A 391 -20.16 -55.02 62.12
C SER A 391 -20.21 -54.72 60.61
N LEU A 392 -21.14 -55.33 59.89
CA LEU A 392 -21.42 -55.07 58.47
C LEU A 392 -21.90 -53.63 58.25
N ALA A 393 -22.77 -53.09 59.11
CA ALA A 393 -23.24 -51.70 59.02
C ALA A 393 -22.11 -50.68 59.24
N GLN A 394 -21.17 -50.97 60.15
CA GLN A 394 -19.97 -50.13 60.34
C GLN A 394 -19.01 -50.23 59.16
N GLY A 395 -18.73 -51.45 58.68
CA GLY A 395 -17.90 -51.69 57.50
C GLY A 395 -18.45 -51.02 56.24
N LEU A 396 -19.76 -51.10 56.02
CA LEU A 396 -20.46 -50.47 54.90
C LEU A 396 -20.36 -48.95 54.96
N ASN A 397 -20.64 -48.31 56.10
CA ASN A 397 -20.50 -46.86 56.23
C ASN A 397 -19.04 -46.39 56.05
N GLY A 398 -18.07 -47.14 56.57
CA GLY A 398 -16.65 -46.90 56.30
C GLY A 398 -16.33 -46.96 54.81
N SER A 399 -16.71 -48.04 54.14
CA SER A 399 -16.47 -48.23 52.70
C SER A 399 -17.17 -47.18 51.83
N VAL A 400 -18.41 -46.80 52.15
CA VAL A 400 -19.13 -45.75 51.39
C VAL A 400 -18.53 -44.37 51.65
N SER A 401 -18.12 -44.05 52.87
CA SER A 401 -17.41 -42.80 53.18
C SER A 401 -16.09 -42.71 52.40
N THR A 402 -15.26 -43.76 52.41
CA THR A 402 -14.04 -43.84 51.58
C THR A 402 -14.35 -43.75 50.09
N SER A 403 -15.47 -44.32 49.62
CA SER A 403 -15.87 -44.24 48.20
C SER A 403 -16.31 -42.83 47.80
N ILE A 404 -17.06 -42.12 48.66
CA ILE A 404 -17.45 -40.73 48.44
C ILE A 404 -16.22 -39.82 48.46
N GLN A 405 -15.29 -40.03 49.40
CA GLN A 405 -14.00 -39.34 49.44
C GLN A 405 -13.22 -39.57 48.13
N SER A 406 -13.06 -40.83 47.71
CA SER A 406 -12.35 -41.18 46.46
C SER A 406 -12.99 -40.56 45.22
N LEU A 407 -14.33 -40.51 45.14
CA LEU A 407 -15.04 -39.87 44.02
C LEU A 407 -14.88 -38.34 44.04
N ASN A 408 -14.87 -37.71 45.22
CA ASN A 408 -14.59 -36.29 45.37
C ASN A 408 -13.13 -35.97 45.00
N ASP A 409 -12.18 -36.81 45.41
CA ASP A 409 -10.75 -36.66 45.08
C ASP A 409 -10.52 -36.81 43.56
N VAL A 410 -11.20 -37.77 42.90
CA VAL A 410 -11.21 -37.89 41.43
C VAL A 410 -11.86 -36.66 40.76
N GLY A 411 -12.96 -36.14 41.29
CA GLY A 411 -13.58 -34.90 40.79
C GLY A 411 -12.66 -33.68 40.93
N SER A 412 -11.92 -33.61 42.05
CA SER A 412 -10.93 -32.56 42.33
C SER A 412 -9.73 -32.65 41.39
N GLU A 413 -9.11 -33.83 41.23
CA GLU A 413 -7.97 -34.05 40.32
C GLU A 413 -8.38 -33.86 38.85
N LEU A 414 -9.60 -34.23 38.47
CA LEU A 414 -10.12 -34.01 37.12
C LEU A 414 -10.31 -32.51 36.83
N SER A 415 -10.85 -31.74 37.77
CA SER A 415 -11.14 -30.31 37.62
C SER A 415 -9.92 -29.40 37.79
N GLY A 416 -9.07 -29.65 38.78
CA GLY A 416 -7.94 -28.79 39.14
C GLY A 416 -6.62 -29.08 38.42
N SER A 417 -6.45 -30.28 37.86
CA SER A 417 -5.18 -30.75 37.30
C SER A 417 -5.34 -31.33 35.90
N THR A 418 -6.20 -32.33 35.73
CA THR A 418 -6.28 -33.09 34.48
C THR A 418 -6.93 -32.30 33.34
N MET A 419 -8.09 -31.70 33.55
CA MET A 419 -8.78 -30.93 32.51
C MET A 419 -8.03 -29.63 32.11
N PRO A 420 -7.43 -28.86 33.04
CA PRO A 420 -6.56 -27.74 32.68
C PRO A 420 -5.36 -28.19 31.85
N LYS A 421 -4.64 -29.25 32.24
CA LYS A 421 -3.51 -29.80 31.45
C LYS A 421 -3.96 -30.28 30.07
N LEU A 422 -5.13 -30.91 29.96
CA LEU A 422 -5.68 -31.33 28.67
C LEU A 422 -6.06 -30.14 27.79
N SER A 423 -6.68 -29.09 28.33
CA SER A 423 -6.95 -27.86 27.57
C SER A 423 -5.63 -27.22 27.14
N SER A 424 -4.69 -26.99 28.04
CA SER A 424 -3.39 -26.38 27.69
C SER A 424 -2.62 -27.21 26.66
N ALA A 425 -2.71 -28.54 26.68
CA ALA A 425 -2.11 -29.39 25.66
C ALA A 425 -2.82 -29.27 24.30
N LEU A 426 -4.15 -29.22 24.27
CA LEU A 426 -4.94 -29.00 23.06
C LEU A 426 -4.76 -27.58 22.50
N ASP A 427 -4.70 -26.56 23.36
CA ASP A 427 -4.43 -25.18 23.00
C ASP A 427 -3.01 -25.06 22.42
N SER A 428 -1.99 -25.65 23.05
CA SER A 428 -0.62 -25.72 22.52
C SER A 428 -0.55 -26.46 21.18
N PHE A 429 -1.24 -27.59 21.04
CA PHE A 429 -1.29 -28.34 19.78
C PHE A 429 -2.00 -27.55 18.67
N SER A 430 -3.08 -26.82 19.01
CA SER A 430 -3.77 -25.93 18.08
C SER A 430 -2.89 -24.75 17.66
N GLN A 431 -2.12 -24.16 18.57
CA GLN A 431 -1.21 -23.05 18.29
C GLN A 431 -0.05 -23.51 17.39
N VAL A 432 0.50 -24.70 17.63
CA VAL A 432 1.46 -25.35 16.72
C VAL A 432 0.82 -25.66 15.37
N GLY A 433 -0.43 -26.12 15.34
CA GLY A 433 -1.17 -26.40 14.11
C GLY A 433 -1.49 -25.15 13.29
N TYR A 434 -1.88 -24.04 13.91
CA TYR A 434 -2.09 -22.74 13.23
C TYR A 434 -0.77 -22.13 12.76
N SER A 435 0.30 -22.25 13.55
CA SER A 435 1.66 -21.84 13.14
C SER A 435 2.11 -22.66 11.92
N LEU A 436 1.94 -23.99 11.96
CA LEU A 436 2.28 -24.89 10.87
C LEU A 436 1.40 -24.64 9.63
N ALA A 437 0.09 -24.39 9.78
CA ALA A 437 -0.79 -24.03 8.67
C ALA A 437 -0.40 -22.68 8.02
N GLY A 438 -0.04 -21.69 8.85
CA GLY A 438 0.50 -20.41 8.37
C GLY A 438 1.84 -20.56 7.66
N THR A 439 2.74 -21.41 8.18
CA THR A 439 3.99 -21.78 7.52
C THR A 439 3.73 -22.54 6.21
N THR A 440 2.76 -23.45 6.15
CA THR A 440 2.38 -24.19 4.94
C THR A 440 1.79 -23.26 3.86
N ALA A 441 0.97 -22.29 4.25
CA ALA A 441 0.49 -21.25 3.32
C ALA A 441 1.62 -20.34 2.81
N GLY A 442 2.58 -19.97 3.68
CA GLY A 442 3.79 -19.22 3.30
C GLY A 442 4.83 -20.02 2.51
N LEU A 443 4.82 -21.35 2.64
CA LEU A 443 5.73 -22.25 1.92
C LEU A 443 5.47 -22.27 0.42
N SER A 444 4.23 -22.11 -0.06
CA SER A 444 3.94 -22.14 -1.50
C SER A 444 4.61 -20.97 -2.27
N PRO A 445 4.51 -19.70 -1.83
CA PRO A 445 5.31 -18.60 -2.37
C PRO A 445 6.82 -18.82 -2.26
N LEU A 446 7.32 -19.32 -1.13
CA LEU A 446 8.76 -19.55 -0.92
C LEU A 446 9.31 -20.69 -1.79
N ILE A 447 8.56 -21.78 -1.97
CA ILE A 447 8.90 -22.89 -2.86
C ILE A 447 8.85 -22.42 -4.32
N SER A 448 7.87 -21.58 -4.69
CA SER A 448 7.80 -20.98 -6.03
C SER A 448 8.98 -20.03 -6.30
N GLN A 449 9.40 -19.25 -5.31
CA GLN A 449 10.57 -18.38 -5.39
C GLN A 449 11.87 -19.19 -5.47
N ALA A 450 12.01 -20.23 -4.65
CA ALA A 450 13.18 -21.12 -4.67
C ALA A 450 13.26 -21.94 -5.97
N ASP A 451 12.14 -22.39 -6.53
CA ASP A 451 12.12 -22.99 -7.88
C ASP A 451 12.53 -21.96 -8.94
N GLY A 452 12.05 -20.70 -8.86
CA GLY A 452 12.50 -19.62 -9.73
C GLY A 452 14.02 -19.41 -9.69
N THR A 453 14.61 -19.39 -8.49
CA THR A 453 16.08 -19.28 -8.31
C THR A 453 16.81 -20.51 -8.83
N LEU A 454 16.30 -21.72 -8.61
CA LEU A 454 16.90 -22.96 -9.14
C LEU A 454 16.79 -23.04 -10.68
N ALA A 455 15.76 -22.46 -11.30
CA ALA A 455 15.68 -22.35 -12.76
C ALA A 455 16.74 -21.40 -13.32
N GLN A 456 16.98 -20.27 -12.64
CA GLN A 456 18.05 -19.33 -12.98
C GLN A 456 19.44 -19.98 -12.81
N LEU A 457 19.62 -20.80 -11.77
CA LEU A 457 20.85 -21.55 -11.54
C LEU A 457 21.08 -22.62 -12.61
N ASP A 458 20.08 -23.42 -12.99
CA ASP A 458 20.21 -24.39 -14.09
C ASP A 458 20.55 -23.68 -15.43
N ALA A 459 19.88 -22.56 -15.73
CA ALA A 459 20.17 -21.76 -16.92
C ALA A 459 21.54 -21.07 -16.90
N ALA A 460 22.13 -20.86 -15.71
CA ALA A 460 23.50 -20.37 -15.57
C ALA A 460 24.53 -21.51 -15.74
N LEU A 461 24.24 -22.69 -15.17
CA LEU A 461 25.06 -23.89 -15.34
C LEU A 461 25.04 -24.42 -16.80
N ASP A 462 23.91 -24.31 -17.51
CA ASP A 462 23.78 -24.62 -18.94
C ASP A 462 24.71 -23.74 -19.80
N LYS A 463 24.77 -22.44 -19.49
CA LYS A 463 25.70 -21.50 -20.14
C LYS A 463 27.15 -21.77 -19.77
N ALA A 464 27.42 -22.15 -18.51
CA ALA A 464 28.76 -22.51 -18.06
C ALA A 464 29.26 -23.78 -18.76
N ASP A 465 28.43 -24.81 -18.90
CA ASP A 465 28.74 -26.03 -19.64
C ASP A 465 28.98 -25.75 -21.12
N GLY A 466 28.13 -24.93 -21.76
CA GLY A 466 28.35 -24.47 -23.14
C GLY A 466 29.67 -23.70 -23.32
N ALA A 467 30.04 -22.85 -22.36
CA ALA A 467 31.31 -22.13 -22.36
C ALA A 467 32.52 -23.06 -22.11
N LEU A 468 32.39 -24.05 -21.23
CA LEU A 468 33.43 -25.08 -21.00
C LEU A 468 33.61 -25.95 -22.25
N ALA A 469 32.53 -26.38 -22.90
CA ALA A 469 32.58 -27.14 -24.15
C ALA A 469 33.25 -26.34 -25.29
N GLN A 470 32.92 -25.04 -25.41
CA GLN A 470 33.58 -24.15 -26.37
C GLN A 470 35.07 -23.97 -26.03
N THR A 471 35.41 -23.78 -24.75
CA THR A 471 36.79 -23.65 -24.28
C THR A 471 37.58 -24.93 -24.54
N LYS A 472 37.00 -26.10 -24.26
CA LYS A 472 37.59 -27.40 -24.56
C LYS A 472 37.85 -27.55 -26.06
N SER A 473 36.90 -27.17 -26.91
CA SER A 473 37.09 -27.20 -28.36
C SER A 473 38.24 -26.30 -28.83
N VAL A 474 38.45 -25.15 -28.18
CA VAL A 474 39.60 -24.26 -28.47
C VAL A 474 40.91 -24.86 -27.95
N VAL A 475 40.92 -25.48 -26.78
CA VAL A 475 42.09 -26.18 -26.21
C VAL A 475 42.47 -27.40 -27.05
N ASP A 476 41.50 -28.21 -27.48
CA ASP A 476 41.70 -29.35 -28.38
C ASP A 476 42.24 -28.88 -29.74
N GLN A 477 41.72 -27.78 -30.30
CA GLN A 477 42.21 -27.19 -31.53
C GLN A 477 43.62 -26.62 -31.38
N ALA A 478 43.93 -25.97 -30.26
CA ALA A 478 45.27 -25.48 -29.94
C ALA A 478 46.27 -26.64 -29.76
N ASN A 479 45.86 -27.73 -29.10
CA ASN A 479 46.67 -28.94 -28.94
C ASN A 479 46.95 -29.64 -30.28
N GLY A 480 45.94 -29.71 -31.17
CA GLY A 480 46.11 -30.16 -32.55
C GLY A 480 47.08 -29.28 -33.34
N THR A 481 46.90 -27.95 -33.25
CA THR A 481 47.80 -26.97 -33.91
C THR A 481 49.23 -27.05 -33.37
N LEU A 482 49.43 -27.32 -32.08
CA LEU A 482 50.75 -27.58 -31.50
C LEU A 482 51.33 -28.93 -31.96
N GLY A 483 50.51 -29.93 -32.25
CA GLY A 483 50.95 -31.21 -32.83
C GLY A 483 51.39 -31.08 -34.29
N ASP A 484 50.64 -30.30 -35.06
CA ASP A 484 51.04 -29.89 -36.42
C ASP A 484 52.34 -29.07 -36.36
N LEU A 485 52.44 -28.10 -35.43
CA LEU A 485 53.66 -27.32 -35.21
C LEU A 485 54.85 -28.18 -34.73
N ALA A 486 54.64 -29.18 -33.87
CA ALA A 486 55.69 -30.12 -33.48
C ALA A 486 56.19 -30.94 -34.66
N THR A 487 55.27 -31.34 -35.54
CA THR A 487 55.57 -32.08 -36.78
C THR A 487 56.34 -31.19 -37.76
N ASP A 488 55.92 -29.94 -37.93
CA ASP A 488 56.58 -28.95 -38.78
C ASP A 488 57.96 -28.54 -38.23
N VAL A 489 58.10 -28.28 -36.92
CA VAL A 489 59.39 -28.01 -36.26
C VAL A 489 60.32 -29.23 -36.37
N GLY A 490 59.80 -30.45 -36.26
CA GLY A 490 60.54 -31.68 -36.54
C GLY A 490 60.99 -31.82 -38.01
N ALA A 491 60.19 -31.33 -38.95
CA ALA A 491 60.53 -31.27 -40.37
C ALA A 491 61.53 -30.13 -40.68
N ILE A 492 61.51 -29.03 -39.92
CA ILE A 492 62.40 -27.88 -40.06
C ILE A 492 63.76 -28.14 -39.39
N ARG A 493 64.48 -29.15 -39.89
CA ARG A 493 65.94 -29.28 -39.75
C ARG A 493 66.73 -28.47 -40.79
N GLY A 494 66.05 -27.59 -41.53
CA GLY A 494 66.65 -26.63 -42.47
C GLY A 494 66.65 -25.21 -41.89
N ALA A 495 67.77 -24.50 -41.98
CA ALA A 495 68.09 -23.28 -41.22
C ALA A 495 67.26 -21.99 -41.52
N ALA A 496 66.03 -22.10 -42.02
CA ALA A 496 65.23 -20.96 -42.50
C ALA A 496 64.17 -20.42 -41.51
N ALA A 497 63.56 -21.25 -40.66
CA ALA A 497 62.47 -20.79 -39.79
C ALA A 497 62.89 -20.08 -38.50
N TRP A 498 64.21 -20.01 -38.21
CA TRP A 498 64.70 -19.45 -36.96
C TRP A 498 64.50 -17.93 -36.85
N GLN A 499 64.22 -17.24 -37.96
CA GLN A 499 63.75 -15.84 -37.96
C GLN A 499 62.26 -15.66 -37.64
N GLN A 500 61.43 -16.72 -37.68
CA GLN A 500 59.99 -16.63 -37.38
C GLN A 500 59.68 -16.91 -35.91
N LEU A 501 60.46 -17.73 -35.18
CA LEU A 501 60.24 -17.90 -33.74
C LEU A 501 60.51 -16.62 -32.93
N GLN A 502 61.35 -15.72 -33.44
CA GLN A 502 61.58 -14.40 -32.83
C GLN A 502 60.35 -13.47 -32.80
N SER A 503 59.27 -13.79 -33.52
CA SER A 503 58.00 -13.04 -33.41
C SER A 503 57.00 -13.62 -32.40
N VAL A 504 57.31 -14.72 -31.74
CA VAL A 504 56.40 -15.38 -30.76
C VAL A 504 56.73 -14.99 -29.30
N SER A 505 57.95 -14.50 -29.04
CA SER A 505 58.35 -13.92 -27.75
C SER A 505 57.65 -12.60 -27.38
N ASP A 506 56.72 -12.12 -28.23
CA ASP A 506 56.08 -10.81 -28.15
C ASP A 506 54.59 -10.89 -27.70
N VAL A 507 54.23 -11.97 -26.99
CA VAL A 507 52.95 -12.04 -26.26
C VAL A 507 53.04 -11.10 -25.06
N SER A 508 52.57 -9.86 -25.24
CA SER A 508 52.63 -8.83 -24.21
C SER A 508 51.83 -9.25 -22.96
N THR A 509 52.41 -8.97 -21.79
CA THR A 509 51.77 -9.25 -20.47
C THR A 509 50.36 -8.65 -20.40
N GLU A 510 50.15 -7.50 -21.05
CA GLU A 510 48.86 -6.80 -21.12
C GLU A 510 47.72 -7.65 -21.71
N LYS A 511 47.95 -8.48 -22.74
CA LYS A 511 46.88 -9.30 -23.34
C LYS A 511 46.37 -10.39 -22.41
N VAL A 512 47.26 -10.97 -21.59
CA VAL A 512 46.89 -11.96 -20.57
C VAL A 512 46.22 -11.26 -19.38
N SER A 513 46.72 -10.08 -18.99
CA SER A 513 46.13 -9.20 -17.98
C SER A 513 44.67 -8.82 -18.31
N ASP A 514 44.40 -8.38 -19.55
CA ASP A 514 43.07 -7.96 -19.97
C ASP A 514 42.09 -9.14 -19.97
N PHE A 515 42.48 -10.31 -20.50
CA PHE A 515 41.66 -11.53 -20.50
C PHE A 515 41.31 -12.03 -19.09
N MET A 516 42.26 -11.98 -18.16
CA MET A 516 42.02 -12.34 -16.75
C MET A 516 41.16 -11.32 -16.00
N SER A 517 41.20 -10.04 -16.40
CA SER A 517 40.48 -8.96 -15.70
C SER A 517 38.97 -8.89 -16.01
N SER A 518 38.49 -9.54 -17.07
CA SER A 518 37.07 -9.58 -17.41
C SER A 518 36.70 -10.85 -18.21
N PRO A 519 36.50 -12.00 -17.54
CA PRO A 519 36.28 -13.29 -18.21
C PRO A 519 34.92 -13.42 -18.93
N ALA A 520 34.01 -12.46 -18.75
CA ALA A 520 32.74 -12.40 -19.45
C ALA A 520 32.43 -10.96 -19.86
N THR A 521 32.53 -10.66 -21.16
CA THR A 521 32.18 -9.35 -21.71
C THR A 521 30.65 -9.19 -21.80
N LEU A 522 30.07 -8.38 -20.91
CA LEU A 522 28.68 -7.95 -21.04
C LEU A 522 28.51 -7.17 -22.34
N THR A 523 27.91 -7.82 -23.35
CA THR A 523 27.60 -7.19 -24.64
C THR A 523 26.25 -6.49 -24.50
N GLU A 524 26.27 -5.27 -23.97
CA GLU A 524 25.10 -4.41 -23.93
C GLU A 524 24.60 -4.10 -25.36
N ARG A 525 23.29 -4.16 -25.55
CA ARG A 525 22.63 -3.86 -26.83
C ARG A 525 21.35 -3.08 -26.57
N ASP A 526 21.42 -1.77 -26.79
CA ASP A 526 20.26 -0.90 -26.68
C ASP A 526 19.15 -1.33 -27.65
N VAL A 527 17.95 -1.53 -27.12
CA VAL A 527 16.75 -1.81 -27.94
C VAL A 527 16.23 -0.52 -28.57
N PHE A 528 16.25 0.58 -27.79
CA PHE A 528 15.89 1.93 -28.23
C PHE A 528 16.84 2.94 -27.55
N SER A 529 18.01 3.16 -28.16
CA SER A 529 19.04 4.06 -27.64
C SER A 529 18.56 5.51 -27.60
N VAL A 530 18.74 6.22 -26.49
CA VAL A 530 18.53 7.68 -26.39
C VAL A 530 19.84 8.34 -25.94
N SER A 531 20.40 9.17 -26.79
CA SER A 531 21.79 9.66 -26.71
C SER A 531 22.11 10.62 -25.56
N ASN A 532 21.12 11.25 -24.95
CA ASN A 532 21.30 12.17 -23.82
C ASN A 532 20.00 12.35 -23.01
N TYR A 533 20.14 12.81 -21.76
CA TYR A 533 19.01 13.00 -20.85
C TYR A 533 18.03 14.06 -21.36
N GLY A 534 18.52 15.16 -21.94
CA GLY A 534 17.70 16.23 -22.53
C GLY A 534 16.69 15.73 -23.55
N SER A 535 17.12 14.84 -24.45
CA SER A 535 16.26 14.19 -25.45
C SER A 535 15.22 13.28 -24.78
N GLY A 536 15.60 12.56 -23.70
CA GLY A 536 14.69 11.72 -22.93
C GLY A 536 13.60 12.50 -22.17
N VAL A 537 13.90 13.70 -21.66
CA VAL A 537 12.94 14.55 -20.93
C VAL A 537 12.17 15.52 -21.83
N THR A 538 12.58 15.70 -23.09
CA THR A 538 11.92 16.59 -24.06
C THR A 538 10.41 16.35 -24.16
N PRO A 539 9.89 15.11 -24.34
CA PRO A 539 8.45 14.84 -24.40
C PRO A 539 7.65 15.47 -23.25
N PHE A 540 8.15 15.38 -22.02
CA PHE A 540 7.51 15.94 -20.83
C PHE A 540 7.48 17.47 -20.86
N TYR A 541 8.62 18.11 -21.16
CA TYR A 541 8.71 19.57 -21.18
C TYR A 541 7.93 20.20 -22.35
N THR A 542 7.94 19.57 -23.53
CA THR A 542 7.13 20.00 -24.68
C THR A 542 5.64 19.87 -24.36
N ASN A 543 5.17 18.73 -23.83
CA ASN A 543 3.77 18.54 -23.41
C ASN A 543 3.33 19.62 -22.40
N LEU A 544 4.19 19.93 -21.41
CA LEU A 544 3.93 20.98 -20.42
C LEU A 544 3.83 22.38 -21.07
N ALA A 545 4.76 22.71 -21.97
CA ALA A 545 4.75 23.96 -22.73
C ALA A 545 3.49 24.11 -23.60
N LEU A 546 3.02 23.05 -24.27
CA LEU A 546 1.81 23.13 -25.10
C LEU A 546 0.54 23.36 -24.28
N TRP A 547 0.42 22.75 -23.11
CA TRP A 547 -0.70 23.02 -22.19
C TRP A 547 -0.66 24.44 -21.64
N VAL A 548 0.52 24.90 -21.19
CA VAL A 548 0.72 26.29 -20.75
C VAL A 548 0.42 27.27 -21.88
N GLY A 549 0.79 26.96 -23.13
CA GLY A 549 0.43 27.75 -24.31
C GLY A 549 -1.08 27.88 -24.50
N GLY A 550 -1.81 26.78 -24.41
CA GLY A 550 -3.28 26.76 -24.40
C GLY A 550 -3.89 27.58 -23.25
N PHE A 551 -3.28 27.55 -22.06
CA PHE A 551 -3.69 28.37 -20.92
C PHE A 551 -3.43 29.87 -21.14
N VAL A 552 -2.25 30.25 -21.63
CA VAL A 552 -1.91 31.65 -21.94
C VAL A 552 -2.85 32.23 -23.01
N LEU A 553 -3.23 31.43 -24.01
CA LEU A 553 -4.23 31.81 -25.00
C LEU A 553 -5.57 32.18 -24.36
N VAL A 554 -6.12 31.34 -23.48
CA VAL A 554 -7.41 31.65 -22.81
C VAL A 554 -7.29 32.72 -21.73
N ALA A 555 -6.10 32.96 -21.18
CA ALA A 555 -5.84 34.00 -20.20
C ALA A 555 -5.83 35.40 -20.84
N ILE A 556 -5.20 35.55 -22.02
CA ILE A 556 -4.98 36.85 -22.67
C ILE A 556 -6.07 37.19 -23.70
N TYR A 557 -6.57 36.22 -24.46
CA TYR A 557 -7.61 36.48 -25.46
C TYR A 557 -9.00 36.44 -24.85
N LYS A 558 -9.83 37.43 -25.18
CA LYS A 558 -11.25 37.45 -24.80
C LYS A 558 -11.95 36.21 -25.38
N LEU A 559 -12.59 35.41 -24.53
CA LEU A 559 -13.22 34.14 -24.95
C LEU A 559 -14.54 34.36 -25.68
N GLU A 560 -15.31 35.37 -25.27
CA GLU A 560 -16.55 35.72 -25.94
C GLU A 560 -16.33 36.52 -27.25
N VAL A 561 -17.27 36.36 -28.17
CA VAL A 561 -17.30 36.99 -29.49
C VAL A 561 -18.30 38.13 -29.45
N ASP A 562 -17.95 39.31 -29.95
CA ASP A 562 -18.89 40.42 -30.17
C ASP A 562 -19.58 40.32 -31.54
N ASP A 563 -20.75 40.94 -31.70
CA ASP A 563 -21.55 40.95 -32.95
C ASP A 563 -21.05 41.96 -33.99
N GLU A 564 -20.13 42.86 -33.60
CA GLU A 564 -19.68 43.99 -34.41
C GLU A 564 -19.02 43.52 -35.73
N GLY A 565 -19.64 43.88 -36.86
CA GLY A 565 -19.17 43.49 -38.19
C GLY A 565 -19.47 42.03 -38.60
N VAL A 566 -20.26 41.30 -37.82
CA VAL A 566 -20.79 39.96 -38.21
C VAL A 566 -22.33 39.92 -38.13
N GLY A 567 -22.93 40.71 -37.23
CA GLY A 567 -24.34 40.60 -36.85
C GLY A 567 -24.64 39.27 -36.17
N ASP A 568 -25.89 39.08 -35.74
CA ASP A 568 -26.32 37.99 -34.86
C ASP A 568 -25.82 36.59 -35.27
N PHE A 569 -25.40 35.80 -34.30
CA PHE A 569 -24.95 34.43 -34.47
C PHE A 569 -25.42 33.55 -33.31
N LYS A 570 -25.57 32.24 -33.56
CA LYS A 570 -25.97 31.29 -32.49
C LYS A 570 -24.79 31.06 -31.52
N PRO A 571 -25.02 30.79 -30.22
CA PRO A 571 -23.92 30.62 -29.24
C PRO A 571 -22.84 29.60 -29.62
N TRP A 572 -23.22 28.51 -30.30
CA TRP A 572 -22.29 27.50 -30.84
C TRP A 572 -21.44 28.01 -32.01
N GLN A 573 -21.95 28.97 -32.79
CA GLN A 573 -21.22 29.62 -33.88
C GLN A 573 -20.17 30.59 -33.33
N GLY A 574 -20.50 31.28 -32.24
CA GLY A 574 -19.54 32.07 -31.47
C GLY A 574 -18.42 31.19 -30.88
N TYR A 575 -18.79 30.07 -30.25
CA TYR A 575 -17.83 29.08 -29.73
C TYR A 575 -16.87 28.61 -30.82
N LEU A 576 -17.39 28.04 -31.93
CA LEU A 576 -16.53 27.52 -33.00
C LEU A 576 -15.73 28.64 -33.71
N GLY A 577 -16.27 29.86 -33.77
CA GLY A 577 -15.60 31.01 -34.39
C GLY A 577 -14.36 31.47 -33.63
N ARG A 578 -14.45 31.56 -32.29
CA ARG A 578 -13.29 31.85 -31.43
C ARG A 578 -12.37 30.64 -31.29
N TRP A 579 -12.92 29.44 -31.19
CA TRP A 579 -12.16 28.18 -31.14
C TRP A 579 -11.20 28.06 -32.32
N LEU A 580 -11.64 28.34 -33.56
CA LEU A 580 -10.76 28.33 -34.73
C LEU A 580 -9.57 29.29 -34.58
N LEU A 581 -9.76 30.47 -33.97
CA LEU A 581 -8.67 31.42 -33.75
C LEU A 581 -7.66 30.89 -32.72
N LEU A 582 -8.15 30.45 -31.56
CA LEU A 582 -7.26 29.97 -30.50
C LEU A 582 -6.58 28.66 -30.89
N ASN A 583 -7.27 27.76 -31.59
CA ASN A 583 -6.68 26.54 -32.12
C ASN A 583 -5.60 26.86 -33.17
N ALA A 584 -5.84 27.77 -34.12
CA ALA A 584 -4.82 28.19 -35.09
C ALA A 584 -3.57 28.79 -34.41
N LEU A 585 -3.74 29.61 -33.37
CA LEU A 585 -2.61 30.12 -32.59
C LEU A 585 -1.90 29.03 -31.78
N GLY A 586 -2.64 28.05 -31.26
CA GLY A 586 -2.07 26.86 -30.60
C GLY A 586 -1.28 25.96 -31.54
N GLN A 587 -1.70 25.82 -32.80
CA GLN A 587 -0.93 25.10 -33.82
C GLN A 587 0.36 25.86 -34.17
N VAL A 588 0.34 27.21 -34.16
CA VAL A 588 1.57 28.01 -34.29
C VAL A 588 2.49 27.86 -33.07
N GLN A 589 1.94 27.85 -31.84
CA GLN A 589 2.70 27.52 -30.61
C GLN A 589 3.38 26.14 -30.71
N ALA A 590 2.65 25.12 -31.14
CA ALA A 590 3.19 23.77 -31.30
C ALA A 590 4.26 23.67 -32.38
N LEU A 591 4.04 24.31 -33.53
CA LEU A 591 5.04 24.36 -34.58
C LEU A 591 6.32 25.07 -34.11
N ILE A 592 6.20 26.20 -33.40
CA ILE A 592 7.35 26.90 -32.82
C ILE A 592 8.06 26.00 -31.81
N CYS A 593 7.33 25.42 -30.84
CA CYS A 593 7.91 24.57 -29.80
C CYS A 593 8.66 23.39 -30.41
N CYS A 594 7.99 22.52 -31.16
CA CYS A 594 8.58 21.29 -31.67
C CYS A 594 9.68 21.53 -32.71
N VAL A 595 9.58 22.58 -33.55
CA VAL A 595 10.69 22.95 -34.46
C VAL A 595 11.87 23.54 -33.68
N GLY A 596 11.60 24.26 -32.58
CA GLY A 596 12.64 24.73 -31.66
C GLY A 596 13.32 23.59 -30.91
N ASP A 597 12.56 22.61 -30.41
CA ASP A 597 13.10 21.42 -29.75
C ASP A 597 14.04 20.65 -30.72
N LEU A 598 13.62 20.49 -31.98
CA LEU A 598 14.46 19.94 -33.06
C LEU A 598 15.68 20.82 -33.40
N ALA A 599 15.54 22.16 -33.31
CA ALA A 599 16.63 23.11 -33.57
C ALA A 599 17.65 23.21 -32.42
N LEU A 600 17.28 22.84 -31.19
CA LEU A 600 18.22 22.58 -30.09
C LEU A 600 19.08 21.33 -30.36
N GLY A 601 18.67 20.47 -31.30
CA GLY A 601 19.41 19.28 -31.70
C GLY A 601 19.09 18.04 -30.87
N ILE A 602 17.87 17.94 -30.32
CA ILE A 602 17.41 16.71 -29.64
C ILE A 602 17.56 15.50 -30.57
N GLN A 603 17.76 14.32 -29.99
CA GLN A 603 17.60 13.10 -30.76
C GLN A 603 16.14 12.98 -31.23
N CYS A 604 15.92 12.78 -32.52
CA CYS A 604 14.62 12.45 -33.06
C CYS A 604 14.76 11.55 -34.29
N VAL A 605 14.32 10.29 -34.17
CA VAL A 605 14.30 9.30 -35.26
C VAL A 605 13.29 9.71 -36.35
N SER A 606 12.19 10.37 -35.97
CA SER A 606 11.20 10.89 -36.94
C SER A 606 10.74 12.32 -36.62
N PRO A 607 11.51 13.34 -37.05
CA PRO A 607 11.18 14.75 -36.81
C PRO A 607 9.78 15.17 -37.30
N ALA A 608 9.33 14.60 -38.42
CA ALA A 608 8.01 14.87 -38.96
C ALA A 608 6.88 14.34 -38.06
N LEU A 609 7.03 13.13 -37.52
CA LEU A 609 6.04 12.53 -36.61
C LEU A 609 6.08 13.16 -35.22
N PHE A 610 7.23 13.66 -34.76
CA PHE A 610 7.35 14.46 -33.54
C PHE A 610 6.56 15.76 -33.64
N VAL A 611 6.73 16.52 -34.73
CA VAL A 611 5.94 17.75 -34.98
C VAL A 611 4.44 17.42 -35.12
N ILE A 612 4.08 16.33 -35.78
CA ILE A 612 2.67 15.88 -35.87
C ILE A 612 2.10 15.54 -34.48
N ALA A 613 2.86 14.89 -33.61
CA ALA A 613 2.44 14.61 -32.24
C ALA A 613 2.17 15.91 -31.47
N GLY A 614 3.10 16.87 -31.48
CA GLY A 614 2.90 18.18 -30.83
C GLY A 614 1.74 19.00 -31.40
N LEU A 615 1.48 18.91 -32.71
CA LEU A 615 0.29 19.54 -33.32
C LEU A 615 -1.01 18.90 -32.81
N VAL A 616 -1.06 17.56 -32.67
CA VAL A 616 -2.21 16.85 -32.08
C VAL A 616 -2.37 17.16 -30.59
N GLU A 617 -1.29 17.12 -29.81
CA GLU A 617 -1.29 17.50 -28.39
C GLU A 617 -1.85 18.91 -28.19
N SER A 618 -1.31 19.91 -28.87
CA SER A 618 -1.83 21.28 -28.82
C SER A 618 -3.28 21.37 -29.27
N PHE A 619 -3.69 20.61 -30.29
CA PHE A 619 -5.10 20.56 -30.68
C PHE A 619 -5.97 20.06 -29.52
N VAL A 620 -5.58 18.98 -28.84
CA VAL A 620 -6.33 18.41 -27.71
C VAL A 620 -6.29 19.34 -26.49
N TYR A 621 -5.14 19.89 -26.12
CA TYR A 621 -4.98 20.74 -24.94
C TYR A 621 -5.71 22.06 -25.09
N VAL A 622 -5.62 22.72 -26.26
CA VAL A 622 -6.42 23.92 -26.54
C VAL A 622 -7.91 23.60 -26.52
N ASN A 623 -8.36 22.43 -27.00
CA ASN A 623 -9.77 22.03 -26.89
C ASN A 623 -10.22 21.91 -25.43
N ILE A 624 -9.48 21.18 -24.58
CA ILE A 624 -9.81 21.00 -23.15
C ILE A 624 -9.82 22.35 -22.42
N VAL A 625 -8.72 23.09 -22.52
CA VAL A 625 -8.51 24.35 -21.79
C VAL A 625 -9.51 25.43 -22.25
N TYR A 626 -9.80 25.53 -23.55
CA TYR A 626 -10.83 26.44 -24.06
C TYR A 626 -12.23 26.03 -23.62
N ALA A 627 -12.60 24.76 -23.74
CA ALA A 627 -13.92 24.27 -23.36
C ALA A 627 -14.23 24.54 -21.88
N LEU A 628 -13.30 24.22 -20.98
CA LEU A 628 -13.42 24.54 -19.55
C LEU A 628 -13.54 26.05 -19.34
N SER A 629 -12.63 26.83 -19.92
CA SER A 629 -12.56 28.28 -19.70
C SER A 629 -13.77 29.05 -20.23
N ILE A 630 -14.40 28.61 -21.34
CA ILE A 630 -15.61 29.28 -21.86
C ILE A 630 -16.92 28.72 -21.27
N ALA A 631 -16.92 27.48 -20.76
CA ALA A 631 -18.08 26.93 -20.05
C ALA A 631 -18.20 27.49 -18.63
N PHE A 632 -17.08 27.65 -17.91
CA PHE A 632 -17.03 28.00 -16.48
C PHE A 632 -16.28 29.32 -16.17
N LYS A 633 -15.90 30.11 -17.18
CA LYS A 633 -15.16 31.38 -17.05
C LYS A 633 -13.92 31.23 -16.14
N HIS A 634 -13.76 32.06 -15.12
CA HIS A 634 -12.60 32.04 -14.22
C HIS A 634 -12.44 30.71 -13.47
N ILE A 635 -13.54 30.03 -13.12
CA ILE A 635 -13.51 28.71 -12.49
C ILE A 635 -12.94 27.67 -13.46
N GLY A 636 -13.29 27.75 -14.74
CA GLY A 636 -12.75 26.88 -15.79
C GLY A 636 -11.24 27.04 -15.99
N LYS A 637 -10.75 28.27 -15.91
CA LYS A 637 -9.32 28.58 -15.90
C LYS A 637 -8.63 27.95 -14.69
N ALA A 638 -9.20 28.06 -13.49
CA ALA A 638 -8.65 27.42 -12.29
C ALA A 638 -8.63 25.88 -12.40
N ILE A 639 -9.67 25.25 -12.94
CA ILE A 639 -9.70 23.79 -13.18
C ILE A 639 -8.59 23.38 -14.16
N ALA A 640 -8.34 24.15 -15.23
CA ALA A 640 -7.25 23.90 -16.16
C ALA A 640 -5.85 23.99 -15.50
N VAL A 641 -5.68 24.81 -14.45
CA VAL A 641 -4.46 24.88 -13.63
C VAL A 641 -4.35 23.68 -12.67
N VAL A 642 -5.46 23.22 -12.08
CA VAL A 642 -5.44 22.00 -11.25
C VAL A 642 -5.08 20.77 -12.09
N LEU A 643 -5.60 20.67 -13.32
CA LEU A 643 -5.30 19.54 -14.21
C LEU A 643 -3.82 19.46 -14.60
N ILE A 644 -3.12 20.57 -14.85
CA ILE A 644 -1.67 20.54 -15.12
C ILE A 644 -0.86 20.15 -13.88
N ILE A 645 -1.22 20.66 -12.69
CA ILE A 645 -0.55 20.29 -11.43
C ILE A 645 -0.61 18.78 -11.19
N VAL A 646 -1.78 18.17 -11.45
CA VAL A 646 -2.00 16.72 -11.27
C VAL A 646 -1.33 15.89 -12.38
N GLN A 647 -1.22 16.43 -13.60
CA GLN A 647 -0.55 15.74 -14.71
C GLN A 647 0.96 15.61 -14.55
N ILE A 648 1.64 16.58 -13.90
CA ILE A 648 3.10 16.56 -13.73
C ILE A 648 3.60 15.24 -13.10
N PRO A 649 3.16 14.83 -11.89
CA PRO A 649 3.51 13.52 -11.32
C PRO A 649 2.70 12.37 -11.92
N GLY A 650 1.48 12.64 -12.42
CA GLY A 650 0.54 11.59 -12.83
C GLY A 650 0.76 11.00 -14.23
N SER A 651 1.65 11.54 -15.06
CA SER A 651 1.77 11.18 -16.49
C SER A 651 3.04 10.41 -16.88
N SER A 652 3.79 9.87 -15.91
CA SER A 652 5.04 9.14 -16.15
C SER A 652 6.14 9.93 -16.88
N GLY A 653 6.14 11.27 -16.77
CA GLY A 653 7.05 12.15 -17.52
C GLY A 653 8.52 12.01 -17.13
N THR A 654 8.84 12.19 -15.84
CA THR A 654 10.22 12.11 -15.30
C THR A 654 10.53 10.80 -14.59
N TYR A 655 9.51 10.10 -14.09
CA TYR A 655 9.63 8.83 -13.38
C TYR A 655 8.64 7.81 -13.96
N PRO A 656 8.97 6.50 -13.99
CA PRO A 656 8.00 5.46 -14.31
C PRO A 656 6.78 5.53 -13.38
N ILE A 657 5.56 5.41 -13.93
CA ILE A 657 4.33 5.55 -13.15
C ILE A 657 4.25 4.59 -11.96
N GLN A 658 4.84 3.39 -12.09
CA GLN A 658 4.89 2.36 -11.05
C GLN A 658 5.65 2.80 -9.77
N MET A 659 6.49 3.84 -9.86
CA MET A 659 7.19 4.42 -8.71
C MET A 659 6.34 5.48 -7.97
N MET A 660 5.20 5.90 -8.53
CA MET A 660 4.32 6.90 -7.93
C MET A 660 3.28 6.24 -7.01
N PRO A 661 2.75 6.94 -5.98
CA PRO A 661 1.67 6.42 -5.14
C PRO A 661 0.43 5.99 -5.94
N ASP A 662 -0.30 4.98 -5.43
CA ASP A 662 -1.48 4.35 -6.07
C ASP A 662 -2.50 5.33 -6.66
N PHE A 663 -2.71 6.48 -6.00
CA PHE A 663 -3.57 7.55 -6.49
C PHE A 663 -3.18 8.03 -7.90
N PHE A 664 -1.88 8.23 -8.16
CA PHE A 664 -1.40 8.65 -9.47
C PHE A 664 -1.41 7.49 -10.46
N GLN A 665 -1.11 6.26 -10.02
CA GLN A 665 -1.22 5.06 -10.88
C GLN A 665 -2.65 4.85 -11.38
N ALA A 666 -3.65 4.99 -10.50
CA ALA A 666 -5.06 4.90 -10.86
C ALA A 666 -5.54 6.03 -11.78
N LEU A 667 -4.91 7.21 -11.68
CA LEU A 667 -5.25 8.38 -12.48
C LEU A 667 -4.56 8.42 -13.84
N TYR A 668 -3.37 7.82 -13.98
CA TYR A 668 -2.54 7.80 -15.19
C TYR A 668 -3.27 7.54 -16.52
N PRO A 669 -4.23 6.59 -16.64
CA PRO A 669 -4.98 6.37 -17.88
C PRO A 669 -5.94 7.50 -18.25
N TRP A 670 -6.28 8.38 -17.31
CA TRP A 670 -7.23 9.48 -17.46
C TRP A 670 -6.55 10.83 -17.72
N LEU A 671 -5.23 10.84 -17.91
CA LEU A 671 -4.43 12.04 -18.09
C LEU A 671 -3.92 12.11 -19.53
N PRO A 672 -4.26 13.16 -20.30
CA PRO A 672 -3.88 13.22 -21.71
C PRO A 672 -2.36 13.43 -21.93
N PHE A 673 -1.62 13.96 -20.94
CA PHE A 673 -0.15 14.00 -20.99
C PHE A 673 0.50 12.63 -21.17
N THR A 674 -0.05 11.59 -20.54
CA THR A 674 0.43 10.20 -20.67
C THR A 674 0.62 9.82 -22.14
N TYR A 675 -0.42 10.03 -22.94
CA TYR A 675 -0.44 9.62 -24.35
C TYR A 675 0.33 10.58 -25.28
N GLY A 676 0.47 11.86 -24.91
CA GLY A 676 1.34 12.79 -25.65
C GLY A 676 2.81 12.45 -25.46
N ILE A 677 3.24 12.35 -24.19
CA ILE A 677 4.60 11.97 -23.79
C ILE A 677 5.01 10.64 -24.45
N ASP A 678 4.17 9.61 -24.38
CA ASP A 678 4.49 8.30 -24.97
C ASP A 678 4.47 8.32 -26.52
N ALA A 679 3.64 9.15 -27.16
CA ALA A 679 3.70 9.35 -28.61
C ALA A 679 4.98 10.09 -29.04
N MET A 680 5.42 11.12 -28.30
CA MET A 680 6.68 11.79 -28.57
C MET A 680 7.89 10.88 -28.32
N ARG A 681 7.88 10.05 -27.27
CA ARG A 681 8.95 9.07 -26.98
C ARG A 681 9.22 8.13 -28.17
N GLU A 682 8.18 7.59 -28.81
CA GLU A 682 8.32 6.73 -30.01
C GLU A 682 9.08 7.45 -31.15
N THR A 683 8.86 8.76 -31.30
CA THR A 683 9.54 9.55 -32.36
C THR A 683 10.99 9.89 -32.01
N ILE A 684 11.37 9.79 -30.73
CA ILE A 684 12.71 10.07 -30.21
C ILE A 684 13.57 8.80 -30.14
N GLY A 685 13.07 7.73 -29.51
CA GLY A 685 13.80 6.47 -29.30
C GLY A 685 13.62 5.43 -30.40
N GLY A 686 12.48 5.45 -31.11
CA GLY A 686 12.10 4.45 -32.12
C GLY A 686 10.67 3.93 -31.89
N PHE A 687 10.09 3.33 -32.93
CA PHE A 687 8.68 2.90 -32.93
C PHE A 687 8.51 1.42 -32.58
N TYR A 688 7.42 1.09 -31.87
CA TYR A 688 7.04 -0.28 -31.56
C TYR A 688 5.58 -0.57 -31.93
N ASP A 689 5.32 -1.62 -32.73
CA ASP A 689 4.01 -2.23 -33.04
C ASP A 689 2.77 -1.29 -33.11
N GLY A 690 2.92 -0.12 -33.75
CA GLY A 690 1.85 0.87 -33.91
C GLY A 690 1.48 1.66 -32.63
N TYR A 691 2.27 1.56 -31.56
CA TYR A 691 2.05 2.20 -30.27
C TYR A 691 1.90 3.73 -30.38
N TYR A 692 2.75 4.40 -31.18
CA TYR A 692 2.56 5.81 -31.58
C TYR A 692 1.12 6.13 -32.04
N ALA A 693 0.59 5.36 -33.00
CA ALA A 693 -0.73 5.62 -33.59
C ALA A 693 -1.86 5.36 -32.57
N LEU A 694 -1.69 4.36 -31.70
CA LEU A 694 -2.61 4.06 -30.61
C LEU A 694 -2.66 5.20 -29.58
N ASN A 695 -1.50 5.77 -29.23
CA ASN A 695 -1.42 6.89 -28.30
C ASN A 695 -2.01 8.17 -28.88
N ILE A 696 -1.73 8.49 -30.16
CA ILE A 696 -2.38 9.59 -30.88
C ILE A 696 -3.92 9.42 -30.91
N LEU A 697 -4.42 8.20 -31.14
CA LEU A 697 -5.85 7.92 -31.13
C LEU A 697 -6.46 8.10 -29.73
N ARG A 698 -5.82 7.57 -28.68
CA ARG A 698 -6.25 7.74 -27.28
C ARG A 698 -6.27 9.21 -26.87
N LEU A 699 -5.26 9.98 -27.27
CA LEU A 699 -5.17 11.41 -27.02
C LEU A 699 -6.35 12.17 -27.66
N LEU A 700 -6.72 11.83 -28.90
CA LEU A 700 -7.88 12.43 -29.59
C LEU A 700 -9.23 12.13 -28.92
N VAL A 701 -9.37 11.04 -28.15
CA VAL A 701 -10.61 10.75 -27.41
C VAL A 701 -10.94 11.85 -26.40
N PHE A 702 -9.94 12.53 -25.81
CA PHE A 702 -10.15 13.62 -24.86
C PHE A 702 -10.82 14.88 -25.47
N VAL A 703 -10.88 14.98 -26.80
CA VAL A 703 -11.65 16.04 -27.48
C VAL A 703 -13.16 15.85 -27.29
N ILE A 704 -13.64 14.61 -27.15
CA ILE A 704 -15.07 14.30 -26.97
C ILE A 704 -15.65 14.96 -25.69
N PRO A 705 -15.12 14.73 -24.48
CA PRO A 705 -15.61 15.41 -23.28
C PRO A 705 -15.42 16.93 -23.34
N ALA A 706 -14.33 17.42 -23.94
CA ALA A 706 -14.13 18.85 -24.14
C ALA A 706 -15.25 19.48 -25.00
N LEU A 707 -15.63 18.86 -26.12
CA LEU A 707 -16.74 19.33 -26.96
C LEU A 707 -18.10 19.25 -26.24
N LEU A 708 -18.34 18.20 -25.45
CA LEU A 708 -19.56 18.07 -24.63
C LEU A 708 -19.67 19.20 -23.59
N ILE A 709 -18.57 19.59 -22.96
CA ILE A 709 -18.51 20.73 -22.04
C ILE A 709 -18.72 22.05 -22.79
N GLY A 710 -17.94 22.29 -23.85
CA GLY A 710 -17.91 23.57 -24.56
C GLY A 710 -19.17 23.90 -25.36
N LEU A 711 -19.80 22.90 -25.98
CA LEU A 711 -21.03 23.06 -26.77
C LEU A 711 -22.30 22.72 -25.98
N GLY A 712 -22.26 21.69 -25.13
CA GLY A 712 -23.39 21.21 -24.33
C GLY A 712 -23.53 21.98 -23.02
N ALA A 713 -22.63 21.74 -22.06
CA ALA A 713 -22.74 22.30 -20.71
C ALA A 713 -22.81 23.84 -20.72
N ARG A 714 -22.01 24.51 -21.57
CA ARG A 714 -22.04 25.96 -21.76
C ARG A 714 -23.45 26.53 -21.94
N ARG A 715 -24.33 25.88 -22.73
CA ARG A 715 -25.71 26.35 -22.98
C ARG A 715 -26.51 26.51 -21.68
N HIS A 716 -26.30 25.61 -20.72
CA HIS A 716 -27.00 25.63 -19.43
C HIS A 716 -26.33 26.59 -18.44
N LEU A 717 -25.00 26.75 -18.55
CA LEU A 717 -24.19 27.60 -17.67
C LEU A 717 -24.25 29.10 -18.01
N LEU A 718 -24.71 29.53 -19.18
CA LEU A 718 -24.82 30.96 -19.56
C LEU A 718 -25.48 31.85 -18.48
N ASN A 719 -26.56 31.37 -17.84
CA ASN A 719 -27.24 32.11 -16.77
C ASN A 719 -26.39 32.24 -15.50
N ILE A 720 -25.65 31.17 -15.15
CA ILE A 720 -24.75 31.14 -13.98
C ILE A 720 -23.53 32.03 -14.25
N ASN A 721 -22.99 31.99 -15.46
CA ASN A 721 -21.87 32.84 -15.88
C ASN A 721 -22.24 34.33 -15.89
N SER A 722 -23.47 34.69 -16.27
CA SER A 722 -23.96 36.08 -16.19
C SER A 722 -24.05 36.58 -14.74
N LEU A 723 -24.48 35.71 -13.82
CA LEU A 723 -24.45 36.00 -12.38
C LEU A 723 -23.02 36.22 -11.88
N PHE A 724 -22.08 35.33 -12.23
CA PHE A 724 -20.69 35.47 -11.81
C PHE A 724 -20.06 36.76 -12.33
N ASP A 725 -20.21 37.08 -13.60
CA ASP A 725 -19.65 38.31 -14.17
C ASP A 725 -20.23 39.56 -13.49
N LYS A 726 -21.54 39.58 -13.17
CA LYS A 726 -22.15 40.67 -12.40
C LYS A 726 -21.55 40.77 -10.99
N ARG A 727 -21.39 39.65 -10.27
CA ARG A 727 -20.80 39.63 -8.91
C ARG A 727 -19.31 39.96 -8.89
N LEU A 728 -18.54 39.47 -9.86
CA LEU A 728 -17.11 39.76 -10.00
C LEU A 728 -16.90 41.25 -10.34
N THR A 729 -17.69 41.80 -11.26
CA THR A 729 -17.65 43.23 -11.59
C THR A 729 -18.03 44.11 -10.39
N GLN A 730 -18.94 43.67 -9.52
CA GLN A 730 -19.27 44.36 -8.25
C GLN A 730 -18.12 44.42 -7.24
N THR A 731 -17.02 43.68 -7.43
CA THR A 731 -15.86 43.74 -6.52
C THR A 731 -14.94 44.93 -6.81
N ASP A 732 -15.06 45.57 -7.99
CA ASP A 732 -14.11 46.53 -8.58
C ASP A 732 -12.64 46.04 -8.68
N LEU A 733 -12.34 44.81 -8.24
CA LEU A 733 -11.02 44.18 -8.25
C LEU A 733 -10.83 43.20 -9.42
N MET A 734 -11.91 42.65 -9.97
CA MET A 734 -11.87 41.60 -11.01
C MET A 734 -12.58 42.04 -12.30
N ILE A 735 -11.92 41.81 -13.45
CA ILE A 735 -12.41 42.19 -14.78
C ILE A 735 -13.40 41.14 -15.32
N GLY A 736 -14.66 41.51 -15.53
CA GLY A 736 -15.67 40.66 -16.19
C GLY A 736 -15.69 40.77 -17.72
N GLU A 737 -15.99 39.68 -18.44
CA GLU A 737 -15.97 39.60 -19.92
C GLU A 737 -17.19 40.23 -20.64
N ARG A 738 -17.68 41.39 -20.17
CA ARG A 738 -18.90 42.13 -20.58
C ARG A 738 -20.25 41.54 -20.14
N VAL A 739 -21.15 42.45 -19.76
CA VAL A 739 -22.58 42.23 -19.48
C VAL A 739 -23.36 42.24 -20.81
N GLY A 740 -23.01 41.35 -21.74
CA GLY A 740 -23.33 41.50 -23.18
C GLY A 740 -24.39 40.56 -23.77
N MET A 741 -24.99 39.67 -22.98
CA MET A 741 -26.18 38.91 -23.38
C MET A 741 -27.37 39.41 -22.55
N ASP A 742 -27.86 40.59 -22.90
CA ASP A 742 -29.15 41.10 -22.42
C ASP A 742 -30.26 40.21 -23.00
N GLU A 743 -30.66 39.21 -22.23
CA GLU A 743 -32.06 38.93 -21.89
C GLU A 743 -32.14 37.63 -21.10
N ALA A 744 -32.60 37.73 -19.85
CA ALA A 744 -33.08 36.58 -19.11
C ALA A 744 -34.35 36.08 -19.81
N HIS A 745 -34.19 35.14 -20.74
CA HIS A 745 -35.30 34.51 -21.45
C HIS A 745 -36.13 33.71 -20.43
N PHE A 746 -37.12 34.37 -19.83
CA PHE A 746 -38.09 33.73 -18.96
C PHE A 746 -38.91 32.75 -19.80
N LYS A 747 -39.11 31.53 -19.30
CA LYS A 747 -39.92 30.54 -20.02
C LYS A 747 -41.30 31.14 -20.28
N LEU A 748 -41.85 30.95 -21.48
CA LEU A 748 -43.19 31.41 -21.87
C LEU A 748 -44.25 31.07 -20.80
N THR A 749 -44.19 29.85 -20.25
CA THR A 749 -45.05 29.37 -19.17
C THR A 749 -44.94 30.14 -17.84
N THR A 750 -43.83 30.84 -17.59
CA THR A 750 -43.64 31.72 -16.43
C THR A 750 -44.22 33.10 -16.68
N ILE A 751 -44.03 33.65 -17.89
CA ILE A 751 -44.63 34.92 -18.33
C ILE A 751 -46.17 34.79 -18.35
N VAL A 752 -46.69 33.73 -18.97
CA VAL A 752 -48.13 33.41 -18.99
C VAL A 752 -48.69 33.22 -17.58
N LYS A 753 -47.99 32.51 -16.67
CA LYS A 753 -48.44 32.37 -15.27
C LYS A 753 -48.42 33.68 -14.49
N ALA A 754 -47.52 34.60 -14.79
CA ALA A 754 -47.52 35.94 -14.22
C ALA A 754 -48.69 36.79 -14.74
N LEU A 755 -48.99 36.70 -16.05
CA LEU A 755 -50.14 37.37 -16.69
C LEU A 755 -51.50 36.84 -16.25
N MET A 756 -51.61 35.56 -15.88
CA MET A 756 -52.87 34.92 -15.44
C MET A 756 -53.40 35.39 -14.07
N ASP A 757 -52.73 36.32 -13.38
CA ASP A 757 -53.18 37.04 -12.17
C ASP A 757 -53.83 36.15 -11.09
N SER A 758 -53.28 34.96 -10.88
CA SER A 758 -53.71 34.09 -9.78
C SER A 758 -53.12 34.59 -8.48
N LYS A 759 -53.94 35.28 -7.68
CA LYS A 759 -53.57 35.81 -6.35
C LYS A 759 -52.91 34.75 -5.46
N ASP A 760 -53.33 33.49 -5.56
CA ASP A 760 -52.73 32.36 -4.86
C ASP A 760 -51.32 32.02 -5.35
N TYR A 761 -51.01 32.13 -6.64
CA TYR A 761 -49.65 31.94 -7.13
C TYR A 761 -48.72 33.05 -6.62
N LYS A 762 -49.16 34.32 -6.68
CA LYS A 762 -48.37 35.45 -6.14
C LYS A 762 -48.15 35.28 -4.63
N ARG A 763 -49.17 34.88 -3.86
CA ARG A 763 -49.07 34.58 -2.42
C ARG A 763 -48.12 33.42 -2.10
N ILE A 764 -48.30 32.25 -2.71
CA ILE A 764 -47.46 31.07 -2.48
C ILE A 764 -46.01 31.33 -2.90
N PHE A 765 -45.80 32.08 -3.98
CA PHE A 765 -44.47 32.48 -4.43
C PHE A 765 -43.80 33.47 -3.46
N GLN A 766 -44.53 34.48 -2.98
CA GLN A 766 -44.05 35.44 -1.98
C GLN A 766 -43.73 34.76 -0.63
N GLU A 767 -44.59 33.87 -0.13
CA GLU A 767 -44.33 33.12 1.12
C GLU A 767 -43.06 32.25 1.02
N ARG A 768 -42.85 31.55 -0.11
CA ARG A 768 -41.65 30.74 -0.34
C ARG A 768 -40.39 31.60 -0.50
N THR A 769 -40.52 32.72 -1.19
CA THR A 769 -39.44 33.71 -1.37
C THR A 769 -39.00 34.30 -0.04
N ALA A 770 -39.94 34.77 0.80
CA ALA A 770 -39.64 35.33 2.10
C ALA A 770 -38.92 34.34 3.03
N ARG A 771 -39.33 33.06 3.02
CA ARG A 771 -38.61 32.00 3.77
C ARG A 771 -37.18 31.79 3.27
N PHE A 772 -36.97 31.85 1.95
CA PHE A 772 -35.63 31.71 1.37
C PHE A 772 -34.74 32.92 1.71
N GLU A 773 -35.23 34.15 1.56
CA GLU A 773 -34.48 35.38 1.87
C GLU A 773 -34.06 35.47 3.35
N LEU A 774 -34.92 35.00 4.28
CA LEU A 774 -34.55 34.90 5.70
C LEU A 774 -33.46 33.85 5.98
N MET A 775 -33.42 32.77 5.20
CA MET A 775 -32.43 31.68 5.34
C MET A 775 -31.13 31.95 4.58
N TYR A 776 -31.18 32.69 3.48
CA TYR A 776 -30.04 32.99 2.61
C TYR A 776 -28.78 33.49 3.34
N PRO A 777 -28.82 34.53 4.22
CA PRO A 777 -27.61 34.99 4.92
C PRO A 777 -27.04 33.93 5.89
N LEU A 778 -27.89 33.05 6.44
CA LEU A 778 -27.45 31.93 7.27
C LEU A 778 -26.79 30.84 6.44
N LEU A 779 -27.33 30.52 5.26
CA LEU A 779 -26.76 29.52 4.35
C LEU A 779 -25.40 29.97 3.80
N VAL A 780 -25.27 31.23 3.38
CA VAL A 780 -23.99 31.79 2.92
C VAL A 780 -22.97 31.83 4.06
N ARG A 781 -23.35 32.33 5.26
CA ARG A 781 -22.43 32.38 6.40
C ARG A 781 -21.99 30.98 6.85
N ARG A 782 -22.88 29.98 6.84
CA ARG A 782 -22.54 28.58 7.13
C ARG A 782 -21.65 27.98 6.04
N GLY A 783 -21.92 28.21 4.76
CA GLY A 783 -21.09 27.72 3.67
C GLY A 783 -19.67 28.30 3.69
N ILE A 784 -19.52 29.60 3.92
CA ILE A 784 -18.21 30.25 4.08
C ILE A 784 -17.50 29.72 5.33
N LEU A 785 -18.20 29.58 6.46
CA LEU A 785 -17.61 29.00 7.67
C LEU A 785 -17.14 27.56 7.43
N SER A 786 -17.95 26.73 6.77
CA SER A 786 -17.58 25.37 6.39
C SER A 786 -16.36 25.34 5.45
N LEU A 787 -16.25 26.30 4.52
CA LEU A 787 -15.11 26.40 3.60
C LEU A 787 -13.78 26.56 4.36
N PHE A 788 -13.77 27.31 5.46
CA PHE A 788 -12.58 27.45 6.30
C PHE A 788 -12.43 26.32 7.32
N VAL A 789 -13.52 25.89 7.97
CA VAL A 789 -13.47 24.89 9.06
C VAL A 789 -13.27 23.48 8.55
N VAL A 790 -14.04 23.01 7.57
CA VAL A 790 -13.94 21.64 7.04
C VAL A 790 -12.61 21.46 6.30
N SER A 791 -12.28 22.40 5.41
CA SER A 791 -11.01 22.39 4.69
C SER A 791 -9.83 22.61 5.65
N GLY A 792 -9.98 23.42 6.70
CA GLY A 792 -8.95 23.59 7.73
C GLY A 792 -8.70 22.31 8.53
N ILE A 793 -9.76 21.58 8.91
CA ILE A 793 -9.65 20.30 9.62
C ILE A 793 -9.04 19.23 8.70
N LEU A 794 -9.48 19.11 7.45
CA LEU A 794 -8.91 18.12 6.51
C LEU A 794 -7.45 18.43 6.16
N LEU A 795 -7.09 19.72 6.09
CA LEU A 795 -5.70 20.15 5.95
C LEU A 795 -4.87 19.87 7.22
N LEU A 796 -5.45 20.01 8.41
CA LEU A 796 -4.80 19.64 9.67
C LEU A 796 -4.57 18.11 9.72
N MET A 797 -5.57 17.32 9.36
CA MET A 797 -5.48 15.85 9.32
C MET A 797 -4.45 15.34 8.30
N LEU A 798 -4.27 16.04 7.18
CA LEU A 798 -3.18 15.81 6.22
C LEU A 798 -1.78 15.89 6.86
N PHE A 799 -1.60 16.71 7.89
CA PHE A 799 -0.32 16.83 8.62
C PHE A 799 -0.24 15.94 9.86
N LEU A 800 -1.37 15.54 10.45
CA LEU A 800 -1.42 14.74 11.68
C LEU A 800 -1.51 13.22 11.47
N LEU A 801 -1.90 12.75 10.29
CA LEU A 801 -2.17 11.34 10.00
C LEU A 801 -1.39 10.85 8.78
N ASP A 802 -0.99 9.58 8.78
CA ASP A 802 -0.16 8.99 7.72
C ASP A 802 -0.88 8.83 6.37
N ALA A 803 -2.22 8.82 6.37
CA ALA A 803 -3.06 8.68 5.18
C ALA A 803 -3.13 9.98 4.32
N LYS A 804 -1.97 10.61 4.07
CA LYS A 804 -1.84 11.96 3.51
C LYS A 804 -2.60 12.13 2.18
N MET A 805 -2.42 11.21 1.24
CA MET A 805 -3.09 11.28 -0.07
C MET A 805 -4.62 11.23 0.06
N THR A 806 -5.16 10.43 0.99
CA THR A 806 -6.60 10.36 1.27
C THR A 806 -7.14 11.68 1.80
N PHE A 807 -6.45 12.30 2.77
CA PHE A 807 -6.85 13.60 3.30
C PHE A 807 -6.70 14.74 2.29
N LEU A 808 -5.68 14.70 1.42
CA LEU A 808 -5.54 15.65 0.32
C LEU A 808 -6.71 15.54 -0.69
N VAL A 809 -7.09 14.32 -1.07
CA VAL A 809 -8.25 14.09 -1.96
C VAL A 809 -9.54 14.56 -1.30
N LEU A 810 -9.79 14.18 -0.04
CA LEU A 810 -10.97 14.64 0.72
C LEU A 810 -11.00 16.17 0.86
N TRP A 811 -9.84 16.81 1.08
CA TRP A 811 -9.71 18.26 1.16
C TRP A 811 -10.14 18.93 -0.15
N ILE A 812 -9.59 18.49 -1.30
CA ILE A 812 -9.98 19.00 -2.63
C ILE A 812 -11.48 18.76 -2.90
N VAL A 813 -11.99 17.55 -2.63
CA VAL A 813 -13.41 17.21 -2.83
C VAL A 813 -14.31 18.08 -1.94
N SER A 814 -13.92 18.34 -0.69
CA SER A 814 -14.67 19.20 0.23
C SER A 814 -14.71 20.65 -0.25
N LEU A 815 -13.58 21.20 -0.73
CA LEU A 815 -13.52 22.53 -1.33
C LEU A 815 -14.45 22.64 -2.54
N VAL A 816 -14.38 21.67 -3.47
CA VAL A 816 -15.25 21.64 -4.66
C VAL A 816 -16.73 21.54 -4.26
N ALA A 817 -17.08 20.68 -3.29
CA ALA A 817 -18.44 20.50 -2.83
C ALA A 817 -19.01 21.76 -2.13
N ILE A 818 -18.24 22.39 -1.24
CA ILE A 818 -18.65 23.58 -0.49
C ILE A 818 -18.75 24.81 -1.41
N CYS A 819 -17.77 24.99 -2.31
CA CYS A 819 -17.86 25.99 -3.36
C CYS A 819 -19.10 25.77 -4.24
N THR A 820 -19.35 24.54 -4.71
CA THR A 820 -20.55 24.22 -5.50
C THR A 820 -21.83 24.54 -4.74
N PHE A 821 -21.92 24.21 -3.44
CA PHE A 821 -23.05 24.58 -2.59
C PHE A 821 -23.26 26.10 -2.52
N LEU A 822 -22.21 26.88 -2.25
CA LEU A 822 -22.28 28.34 -2.21
C LEU A 822 -22.77 28.93 -3.55
N ILE A 823 -22.26 28.41 -4.67
CA ILE A 823 -22.64 28.81 -6.03
C ILE A 823 -24.11 28.51 -6.30
N VAL A 824 -24.61 27.35 -5.86
CA VAL A 824 -26.02 26.95 -5.99
C VAL A 824 -26.93 27.85 -5.13
N VAL A 825 -26.55 28.16 -3.89
CA VAL A 825 -27.31 29.07 -3.01
C VAL A 825 -27.38 30.48 -3.61
N GLU A 826 -26.26 31.02 -4.09
CA GLU A 826 -26.19 32.33 -4.75
C GLU A 826 -27.04 32.36 -6.04
N TYR A 827 -26.98 31.31 -6.85
CA TYR A 827 -27.81 31.17 -8.05
C TYR A 827 -29.30 31.11 -7.73
N PHE A 828 -29.70 30.43 -6.64
CA PHE A 828 -31.09 30.47 -6.18
C PHE A 828 -31.52 31.87 -5.74
N HIS A 829 -30.70 32.59 -4.96
CA HIS A 829 -30.99 33.98 -4.56
C HIS A 829 -31.17 34.90 -5.77
N TYR A 830 -30.21 34.90 -6.70
CA TYR A 830 -30.32 35.67 -7.95
C TYR A 830 -31.60 35.31 -8.73
N ARG A 831 -31.92 34.02 -8.88
CA ARG A 831 -33.15 33.56 -9.58
C ARG A 831 -34.45 33.87 -8.85
N VAL A 832 -34.41 34.05 -7.53
CA VAL A 832 -35.54 34.49 -6.73
C VAL A 832 -35.77 35.99 -6.95
N VAL A 833 -34.72 36.81 -6.82
CA VAL A 833 -34.75 38.27 -7.09
C VAL A 833 -35.18 38.59 -8.52
N GLU A 834 -34.67 37.85 -9.51
CA GLU A 834 -35.02 37.99 -10.93
C GLU A 834 -36.47 37.58 -11.24
N LYS A 835 -37.10 36.75 -10.40
CA LYS A 835 -38.51 36.35 -10.52
C LYS A 835 -39.46 37.21 -9.68
N THR A 836 -39.01 37.83 -8.60
CA THR A 836 -39.82 38.83 -7.90
C THR A 836 -39.96 40.09 -8.73
N SER A 837 -38.93 40.52 -9.47
CA SER A 837 -39.07 41.67 -10.39
C SER A 837 -40.14 41.43 -11.47
N LEU A 838 -40.27 40.21 -12.02
CA LEU A 838 -41.41 39.86 -12.89
C LEU A 838 -42.78 40.02 -12.23
N ALA A 839 -42.89 39.78 -10.92
CA ALA A 839 -44.15 39.87 -10.21
C ALA A 839 -44.56 41.33 -9.93
N ASP A 840 -43.62 42.27 -10.03
CA ASP A 840 -43.80 43.71 -9.78
C ASP A 840 -43.79 44.55 -11.08
N MET A 841 -43.52 43.93 -12.23
CA MET A 841 -43.70 44.53 -13.57
C MET A 841 -45.19 44.82 -13.87
N SER A 842 -45.41 45.86 -14.67
CA SER A 842 -46.74 46.20 -15.17
C SER A 842 -47.25 45.15 -16.19
N ARG A 843 -48.57 45.09 -16.38
CA ARG A 843 -49.16 44.21 -17.41
C ARG A 843 -48.66 44.55 -18.81
N GLU A 844 -48.41 45.83 -19.10
CA GLU A 844 -47.92 46.30 -20.41
C GLU A 844 -46.50 45.79 -20.69
N GLU A 845 -45.60 45.83 -19.71
CA GLU A 845 -44.25 45.25 -19.80
C GLU A 845 -44.31 43.72 -19.99
N LEU A 846 -45.14 43.03 -19.20
CA LEU A 846 -45.33 41.58 -19.32
C LEU A 846 -45.94 41.16 -20.68
N TYR A 847 -46.84 41.97 -21.25
CA TYR A 847 -47.35 41.74 -22.62
C TYR A 847 -46.29 41.98 -23.69
N GLY A 848 -45.44 43.00 -23.54
CA GLY A 848 -44.29 43.22 -24.44
C GLY A 848 -43.34 42.03 -24.45
N MET A 849 -42.95 41.55 -23.26
CA MET A 849 -42.12 40.35 -23.12
C MET A 849 -42.80 39.08 -23.64
N LEU A 850 -44.13 38.98 -23.54
CA LEU A 850 -44.88 37.86 -24.11
C LEU A 850 -44.90 37.90 -25.64
N ASP A 851 -45.15 39.05 -26.27
CA ASP A 851 -45.12 39.21 -27.74
C ASP A 851 -43.71 38.90 -28.28
N GLU A 852 -42.67 39.41 -27.62
CA GLU A 852 -41.27 39.15 -28.00
C GLU A 852 -40.89 37.66 -27.85
N SER A 853 -41.26 37.02 -26.74
CA SER A 853 -41.04 35.58 -26.53
C SER A 853 -41.89 34.71 -27.46
N LEU A 854 -43.13 35.13 -27.78
CA LEU A 854 -43.98 34.43 -28.75
C LEU A 854 -43.43 34.56 -30.16
N ARG A 855 -42.95 35.74 -30.59
CA ARG A 855 -42.23 35.90 -31.87
C ARG A 855 -40.99 35.00 -31.90
N GLY A 856 -40.22 34.95 -30.82
CA GLY A 856 -39.06 34.07 -30.68
C GLY A 856 -39.38 32.59 -30.90
N GLU A 857 -40.47 32.08 -30.29
CA GLU A 857 -40.89 30.68 -30.47
C GLU A 857 -41.60 30.45 -31.82
N PHE A 858 -42.52 31.33 -32.25
CA PHE A 858 -43.29 31.18 -33.50
C PHE A 858 -42.38 31.21 -34.73
N PHE A 859 -41.41 32.13 -34.79
CA PHE A 859 -40.41 32.17 -35.86
C PHE A 859 -39.35 31.07 -35.77
N ALA A 860 -39.29 30.31 -34.67
CA ALA A 860 -38.50 29.07 -34.61
C ALA A 860 -39.21 27.89 -35.33
N PHE A 861 -40.55 27.93 -35.43
CA PHE A 861 -41.35 26.92 -36.13
C PHE A 861 -41.75 27.31 -37.57
N ALA A 862 -41.83 28.62 -37.89
CA ALA A 862 -42.18 29.13 -39.23
C ALA A 862 -41.05 30.00 -39.85
N PRO A 863 -39.88 29.43 -40.20
CA PRO A 863 -38.73 30.21 -40.68
C PRO A 863 -38.95 30.89 -42.04
N ILE A 864 -39.91 30.42 -42.85
CA ILE A 864 -40.25 31.02 -44.15
C ILE A 864 -41.04 32.31 -43.96
N GLU A 865 -42.01 32.34 -43.05
CA GLU A 865 -42.77 33.56 -42.74
C GLU A 865 -41.89 34.65 -42.15
N LYS A 866 -40.87 34.29 -41.35
CA LYS A 866 -39.88 35.26 -40.89
C LYS A 866 -39.16 35.93 -42.06
N MET A 867 -38.66 35.15 -43.03
CA MET A 867 -38.00 35.71 -44.22
C MET A 867 -38.95 36.59 -45.05
N VAL A 868 -40.23 36.23 -45.16
CA VAL A 868 -41.22 37.03 -45.91
C VAL A 868 -41.55 38.34 -45.18
N LEU A 869 -41.58 38.35 -43.85
CA LEU A 869 -41.79 39.56 -43.05
C LEU A 869 -40.57 40.48 -43.02
N ASP A 870 -39.38 39.92 -42.81
CA ASP A 870 -38.11 40.67 -42.88
C ASP A 870 -37.96 41.31 -44.27
N TYR A 871 -38.20 40.54 -45.35
CA TYR A 871 -38.16 41.03 -46.74
C TYR A 871 -39.20 42.14 -47.03
N ARG A 872 -40.44 42.00 -46.53
CA ARG A 872 -41.48 43.05 -46.62
C ARG A 872 -41.22 44.28 -45.75
N SER A 873 -40.28 44.21 -44.81
CA SER A 873 -39.87 45.37 -43.99
C SER A 873 -38.75 46.18 -44.66
N GLU A 874 -37.94 45.54 -45.51
CA GLU A 874 -36.92 46.20 -46.33
C GLU A 874 -37.52 46.83 -47.61
N ASP A 875 -38.46 46.14 -48.27
CA ASP A 875 -39.20 46.67 -49.43
C ASP A 875 -40.45 47.47 -48.98
N GLY A 876 -40.27 48.78 -48.78
CA GLY A 876 -41.28 49.66 -48.18
C GLY A 876 -42.63 49.76 -48.92
N ALA A 877 -43.70 49.34 -48.25
CA ALA A 877 -45.09 49.65 -48.60
C ALA A 877 -45.76 50.46 -47.46
N ALA A 878 -46.32 51.62 -47.79
CA ALA A 878 -46.80 52.60 -46.81
C ALA A 878 -48.16 52.25 -46.18
N PRO A 879 -48.38 52.56 -44.89
CA PRO A 879 -49.73 52.68 -44.31
C PRO A 879 -50.32 54.07 -44.57
N SER A 880 -51.58 54.10 -45.01
CA SER A 880 -52.28 55.28 -45.50
C SER A 880 -52.93 56.14 -44.40
N GLY A 881 -52.13 56.99 -43.72
CA GLY A 881 -52.53 58.22 -43.00
C GLY A 881 -53.53 58.11 -41.81
N PRO A 882 -53.89 59.24 -41.16
CA PRO A 882 -53.28 60.58 -41.19
C PRO A 882 -52.78 61.08 -39.81
N LEU A 883 -52.10 62.25 -39.81
CA LEU A 883 -51.73 63.13 -38.67
C LEU A 883 -50.52 62.72 -37.79
N GLY A 884 -49.52 63.61 -37.74
CA GLY A 884 -48.29 63.48 -36.92
C GLY A 884 -47.08 64.11 -37.61
N THR A 885 -46.97 65.45 -37.63
CA THR A 885 -45.98 66.17 -38.45
C THR A 885 -44.54 66.08 -37.92
N LEU A 886 -43.58 66.17 -38.86
CA LEU A 886 -42.11 66.15 -38.64
C LEU A 886 -41.54 67.22 -37.68
N ALA A 887 -42.37 68.04 -37.04
CA ALA A 887 -41.98 68.99 -36.01
C ALA A 887 -41.61 68.28 -34.69
N ASP A 888 -42.37 67.26 -34.27
CA ASP A 888 -42.20 66.60 -32.97
C ASP A 888 -40.90 65.80 -32.87
N LEU A 889 -40.44 65.21 -33.98
CA LEU A 889 -39.15 64.49 -34.04
C LEU A 889 -37.93 65.41 -33.88
N ARG A 890 -38.06 66.72 -34.17
CA ARG A 890 -37.02 67.71 -33.83
C ARG A 890 -37.13 68.19 -32.38
N ALA A 891 -38.34 68.30 -31.82
CA ALA A 891 -38.53 68.59 -30.40
C ALA A 891 -37.92 67.49 -29.53
N GLY A 892 -38.21 66.21 -29.82
CA GLY A 892 -37.70 65.04 -29.09
C GLY A 892 -36.16 64.95 -29.06
N ARG A 893 -35.48 65.16 -30.20
CA ARG A 893 -33.99 65.17 -30.24
C ARG A 893 -33.38 66.33 -29.45
N THR A 894 -34.08 67.46 -29.37
CA THR A 894 -33.61 68.64 -28.60
C THR A 894 -33.81 68.42 -27.10
N HIS A 895 -34.92 67.76 -26.72
CA HIS A 895 -35.18 67.36 -25.34
C HIS A 895 -34.19 66.31 -24.85
N LEU A 896 -33.91 65.26 -25.66
CA LEU A 896 -32.96 64.21 -25.30
C LEU A 896 -31.53 64.76 -25.10
N LYS A 897 -31.08 65.67 -25.98
CA LYS A 897 -29.78 66.36 -25.82
C LYS A 897 -29.75 67.26 -24.57
N ARG A 898 -30.84 67.95 -24.22
CA ARG A 898 -30.94 68.69 -22.96
C ARG A 898 -30.91 67.76 -21.73
N THR A 899 -31.63 66.64 -21.74
CA THR A 899 -31.64 65.68 -20.62
C THR A 899 -30.27 65.03 -20.41
N ILE A 900 -29.53 64.72 -21.50
CA ILE A 900 -28.15 64.20 -21.42
C ILE A 900 -27.17 65.27 -20.90
N ALA A 901 -27.30 66.53 -21.33
CA ALA A 901 -26.50 67.63 -20.81
C ALA A 901 -26.79 67.94 -19.33
N LEU A 902 -28.06 67.86 -18.91
CA LEU A 902 -28.49 68.01 -17.52
C LEU A 902 -27.98 66.84 -16.65
N ARG A 903 -28.01 65.59 -17.12
CA ARG A 903 -27.39 64.45 -16.41
C ARG A 903 -25.86 64.61 -16.27
N LYS A 904 -25.16 65.15 -17.29
CA LYS A 904 -23.73 65.47 -17.16
C LYS A 904 -23.45 66.61 -16.17
N ARG A 905 -24.26 67.68 -16.16
CA ARG A 905 -24.15 68.74 -15.13
C ARG A 905 -24.48 68.23 -13.73
N ALA A 906 -25.48 67.36 -13.56
CA ALA A 906 -25.83 66.78 -12.27
C ALA A 906 -24.70 65.92 -11.68
N ARG A 907 -23.97 65.14 -12.51
CA ARG A 907 -22.75 64.44 -12.04
C ARG A 907 -21.65 65.41 -11.61
N ALA A 908 -21.35 66.44 -12.41
CA ALA A 908 -20.32 67.42 -12.07
C ALA A 908 -20.63 68.22 -10.78
N VAL A 909 -21.91 68.53 -10.51
CA VAL A 909 -22.34 69.18 -9.26
C VAL A 909 -22.30 68.21 -8.07
N GLY A 910 -22.61 66.92 -8.30
CA GLY A 910 -22.46 65.87 -7.29
C GLY A 910 -21.00 65.67 -6.85
N GLU A 911 -20.07 65.66 -7.80
CA GLU A 911 -18.62 65.59 -7.53
C GLU A 911 -18.13 66.83 -6.76
N TRP A 912 -18.63 68.03 -7.10
CA TRP A 912 -18.31 69.27 -6.36
C TRP A 912 -18.82 69.24 -4.89
N HIS A 913 -20.06 68.80 -4.65
CA HIS A 913 -20.62 68.69 -3.29
C HIS A 913 -20.14 67.44 -2.50
N GLY A 914 -19.41 66.53 -3.15
CA GLY A 914 -18.61 65.50 -2.48
C GLY A 914 -17.28 66.07 -1.97
N ALA A 915 -16.54 66.76 -2.85
CA ALA A 915 -15.24 67.36 -2.54
C ALA A 915 -15.31 68.42 -1.42
N ASP A 916 -16.37 69.24 -1.40
CA ASP A 916 -16.50 70.33 -0.42
C ASP A 916 -16.87 69.83 1.00
N ARG A 917 -17.42 68.61 1.12
CA ARG A 917 -17.67 67.95 2.41
C ARG A 917 -16.40 67.37 3.04
N LEU A 918 -15.51 66.81 2.23
CA LEU A 918 -14.20 66.30 2.68
C LEU A 918 -13.20 67.41 3.03
N ARG A 919 -13.40 68.65 2.53
CA ARG A 919 -12.55 69.80 2.86
C ARG A 919 -12.87 70.51 4.19
N ARG A 920 -14.02 70.22 4.84
CA ARG A 920 -14.40 70.86 6.11
C ARG A 920 -14.12 70.02 7.37
N SER A 921 -13.73 68.75 7.23
CA SER A 921 -13.54 67.83 8.37
C SER A 921 -12.11 67.77 8.92
N HIS A 922 -11.11 68.33 8.24
CA HIS A 922 -9.71 68.32 8.66
C HIS A 922 -9.12 69.73 8.69
N GLY A 923 -9.22 70.37 9.86
CA GLY A 923 -8.39 71.52 10.20
C GLY A 923 -7.04 71.08 10.81
N VAL A 924 -6.20 72.08 11.06
CA VAL A 924 -5.00 72.05 11.94
C VAL A 924 -3.64 71.72 11.26
N THR A 925 -3.05 72.79 10.73
CA THR A 925 -1.62 73.24 10.82
C THR A 925 -0.44 72.41 10.25
N ARG A 926 0.19 73.00 9.21
CA ARG A 926 1.66 73.15 9.06
C ARG A 926 2.19 74.24 10.02
N PRO A 927 3.52 74.48 10.25
CA PRO A 927 4.72 74.15 9.44
C PRO A 927 5.84 73.46 10.29
N ASN A 928 7.16 73.42 9.99
CA ASN A 928 8.02 73.99 8.93
C ASN A 928 9.35 73.17 8.74
N GLY A 929 10.18 73.55 7.75
CA GLY A 929 11.65 73.58 7.92
C GLY A 929 12.54 72.45 7.34
N SER A 930 13.26 72.77 6.25
CA SER A 930 14.69 72.51 5.96
C SER A 930 15.37 71.12 6.14
N ARG A 931 16.03 70.68 5.04
CA ARG A 931 17.26 69.84 4.91
C ARG A 931 18.46 70.39 5.74
N PRO A 932 19.60 69.67 5.99
CA PRO A 932 20.38 68.84 5.02
C PRO A 932 20.99 67.51 5.59
N GLU A 933 21.44 66.56 4.75
CA GLU A 933 22.84 66.16 4.39
C GLU A 933 23.64 65.26 5.38
N GLU A 934 24.32 64.27 4.79
CA GLU A 934 25.62 63.64 5.10
C GLU A 934 25.95 62.87 6.42
N ASP A 935 26.37 61.61 6.19
CA ASP A 935 27.62 60.96 6.62
C ASP A 935 27.74 59.98 7.84
N ASP A 936 28.56 58.95 7.57
CA ASP A 936 29.43 58.04 8.35
C ASP A 936 29.06 57.31 9.68
N GLY A 937 29.67 56.13 9.85
CA GLY A 937 30.43 55.84 11.09
C GLY A 937 29.90 54.90 12.21
N LYS A 938 30.15 53.58 12.07
CA LYS A 938 30.70 52.62 13.09
C LYS A 938 30.04 52.32 14.49
N THR A 939 30.04 51.00 14.80
CA THR A 939 30.28 50.30 16.11
C THR A 939 29.27 50.30 17.28
N VAL A 940 28.69 49.10 17.58
CA VAL A 940 28.90 48.19 18.77
C VAL A 940 28.86 48.80 20.21
N PRO A 941 28.28 48.18 21.29
CA PRO A 941 28.07 46.73 21.57
C PRO A 941 26.72 46.28 22.20
N MET A 942 26.62 44.97 22.49
CA MET A 942 25.60 44.31 23.33
C MET A 942 25.74 44.58 24.85
N PRO A 943 24.69 44.27 25.64
CA PRO A 943 24.83 43.75 27.00
C PRO A 943 24.47 42.25 27.12
N ARG A 944 25.02 41.56 28.11
CA ARG A 944 24.79 40.14 28.48
C ARG A 944 24.46 40.04 30.00
N PRO A 945 24.25 38.85 30.61
CA PRO A 945 23.17 38.61 31.57
C PRO A 945 23.59 38.75 33.05
N ASN A 946 22.65 38.45 33.96
CA ASN A 946 22.96 38.07 35.34
C ASN A 946 22.64 36.59 35.57
N ASP A 947 23.49 35.95 36.39
CA ASP A 947 23.46 34.56 36.80
C ASP A 947 22.62 34.31 38.08
N GLU A 948 22.40 33.03 38.39
CA GLU A 948 22.42 32.34 39.71
C GLU A 948 21.54 31.06 39.61
N GLY A 949 21.98 29.85 39.99
CA GLY A 949 23.28 29.34 40.42
C GLY A 949 23.13 27.92 41.03
N ASP A 950 24.11 27.03 40.79
CA ASP A 950 24.47 25.81 41.57
C ASP A 950 23.42 24.70 41.90
N ALA A 951 23.75 23.41 42.02
CA ALA A 951 24.93 22.64 41.62
C ALA A 951 24.67 21.09 41.71
N ALA A 952 25.58 20.33 41.09
CA ALA A 952 26.07 18.99 41.49
C ALA A 952 25.23 17.68 41.32
N SER A 953 25.81 16.80 40.50
CA SER A 953 25.97 15.34 40.68
C SER A 953 24.78 14.38 40.42
N GLY A 954 25.08 13.17 39.91
CA GLY A 954 24.14 12.04 39.94
C GLY A 954 24.20 11.09 38.75
N THR A 955 24.99 10.03 38.88
CA THR A 955 25.12 8.82 38.04
C THR A 955 23.82 8.13 37.56
N ALA A 956 23.83 7.72 36.29
CA ALA A 956 23.47 6.40 35.74
C ALA A 956 22.24 5.59 36.21
N GLY A 957 21.46 5.13 35.22
CA GLY A 957 20.84 3.80 35.18
C GLY A 957 19.35 3.70 35.57
N GLY A 958 18.68 2.68 35.02
CA GLY A 958 17.37 2.20 35.52
C GLY A 958 16.25 2.19 34.48
N GLU A 959 15.75 0.99 34.18
CA GLU A 959 14.50 0.73 33.46
C GLU A 959 13.27 0.87 34.39
N THR A 960 12.12 0.38 33.92
CA THR A 960 10.87 0.10 34.66
C THR A 960 10.03 1.33 35.06
N GLN A 961 8.84 1.51 34.50
CA GLN A 961 7.57 0.82 34.77
C GLN A 961 6.76 1.62 35.80
N THR A 962 5.59 2.13 35.37
CA THR A 962 4.57 2.68 36.27
C THR A 962 3.25 1.99 35.97
N ASP A 963 2.84 1.16 36.93
CA ASP A 963 1.55 0.45 36.96
C ASP A 963 0.35 1.38 37.12
N ASP A 964 -0.76 0.88 36.60
CA ASP A 964 -2.13 0.89 37.12
C ASP A 964 -2.71 2.08 37.90
N ARG A 965 -3.93 2.43 37.46
CA ARG A 965 -5.07 2.54 38.39
C ARG A 965 -6.29 1.79 37.83
N ASP A 966 -6.73 0.82 38.61
CA ASP A 966 -8.04 0.16 38.56
C ASP A 966 -9.22 1.16 38.51
N GLU A 967 -10.35 0.77 37.90
CA GLU A 967 -11.46 0.15 38.66
C GLU A 967 -12.70 -0.25 37.82
N ARG A 968 -13.16 -1.50 38.05
CA ARG A 968 -14.55 -2.02 38.12
C ARG A 968 -15.42 -2.23 36.86
N ASP A 969 -15.66 -3.53 36.58
CA ASP A 969 -16.94 -4.27 36.47
C ASP A 969 -16.73 -5.44 35.47
N GLY A 970 -16.88 -6.74 35.75
CA GLY A 970 -17.64 -7.49 36.77
C GLY A 970 -18.89 -8.12 36.14
N GLU A 971 -19.10 -9.44 36.01
CA GLU A 971 -18.40 -10.67 36.47
C GLU A 971 -18.14 -11.65 35.30
#